data_AF-A0AAV9UI68-F1
#
_entry.id   AF-A0AAV9UI68-F1
#
_cell.length_a   1.000
_cell.length_b   1.000
_cell.length_c   1.000
_cell.angle_alpha   90.00
_cell.angle_beta   90.00
_cell.angle_gamma   90.00
#
_symmetry.space_group_name_H-M   'P 1'
#
loop_
_entity.id
_entity.type
_entity.pdbx_description
1 polymer ?
#
loop_
_entity_poly.entity_id
_entity_poly.type
_entity_poly.pdbx_seq_one_letter_code
_entity_poly.pdbx_strand_id
1 'polypeptide(L)'
;MVAVPAAWYLTSQSPTGPRLEGIDLDVPSSYYLQLSSLSSCWESIATAAMKLTTQLRFLSVLALLNGSSLSLSSPASTQGSSCDVITTQGNIPNYPIALQEYSYCGGYLNVSAWVQNLDYDKVIQLYYADSTGKVTPLSIVSLGWSHMAEGTNNGWEYWTAQTPLYLDGVTKLVNLTYHALDINQQFAQSLNLKVVPSGPPPPAPPPEPVPYAQPQGFSSDISDYLTVAANSQSAISKKRMFDNISPAGAVRGLVTAAQSRADPDYWYHWVRDAALTMDVVVSLYEAATGANKAYYEDRLFWYAQASVDEQNDNTALTGLGEPKFYLHTNKGFTGPWGRPQNDGPGARAITLIRFAQAYLANGGSNSIVLINLWPAISRDLDYVVENWPLDSFDLWEEVNSQHFYNRMLHRRALLDGAAFAKKLGYNSAATRYTSTAAAVYTATLDFWHPQRGLVLYEYGPVLRGKSSFKDISVVLGVLHGYHDDGVYGYTSDEVLASAYQIATSFLDVYPIAKIQKDASGRPLGIPIGRYPEDVYDGTGMTRGNPWYLTTNAMAELFYHAAATFTAANKITVTPASAKFWAYFAPTASVKTGETYTGSSDAFKTMVKALQGWGDMWLRTVRYWAPKDGRFPEEFDRESGAGVGAKDLTWSYASFLTAGAARARASGDAGWLARIANLQV
;
A
#
# COMPACT_ATOMS: atom_id res chain seq x y z
N MET A 1 5.39 24.60 22.49
CA MET A 1 6.17 24.13 23.65
C MET A 1 5.20 23.73 24.76
N VAL A 2 4.82 22.46 24.81
CA VAL A 2 4.35 21.75 26.02
C VAL A 2 4.85 20.32 25.81
N ALA A 3 5.74 19.85 26.68
CA ALA A 3 6.27 18.49 26.66
C ALA A 3 5.24 17.55 27.31
N VAL A 4 4.79 16.53 26.58
CA VAL A 4 3.94 15.46 27.12
C VAL A 4 4.87 14.27 27.47
N PRO A 5 4.86 13.74 28.72
CA PRO A 5 5.74 12.64 29.12
C PRO A 5 5.32 11.30 28.49
N ALA A 6 6.32 10.49 28.15
CA ALA A 6 6.23 9.20 27.46
C ALA A 6 5.69 8.02 28.32
N ALA A 7 4.56 8.19 29.02
CA ALA A 7 4.07 7.18 29.98
C ALA A 7 2.67 6.59 29.69
N TRP A 8 2.10 6.76 28.49
CA TRP A 8 0.72 6.31 28.19
C TRP A 8 0.57 5.18 27.15
N TYR A 9 1.64 4.49 26.76
CA TYR A 9 1.55 3.32 25.87
C TYR A 9 1.42 1.96 26.58
N LEU A 10 1.21 1.96 27.90
CA LEU A 10 0.99 0.73 28.67
C LEU A 10 -0.33 0.87 29.43
N THR A 11 -1.39 0.26 28.89
CA THR A 11 -2.54 -0.39 29.56
C THR A 11 -3.77 -0.38 28.65
N SER A 12 -3.90 -1.38 27.77
CA SER A 12 -5.22 -1.77 27.29
C SER A 12 -5.86 -2.67 28.36
N GLN A 13 -6.90 -2.16 29.02
CA GLN A 13 -7.74 -2.98 29.88
C GLN A 13 -8.65 -3.85 29.01
N SER A 14 -8.59 -5.16 29.21
CA SER A 14 -9.46 -6.14 28.57
C SER A 14 -10.93 -5.99 29.04
N PRO A 15 -11.93 -6.12 28.15
CA PRO A 15 -13.31 -6.24 28.58
C PRO A 15 -13.59 -7.64 29.14
N THR A 16 -14.06 -7.70 30.38
CA THR A 16 -14.55 -8.92 31.03
C THR A 16 -15.97 -9.24 30.58
N GLY A 17 -16.13 -10.31 29.79
CA GLY A 17 -17.41 -10.97 29.53
C GLY A 17 -17.51 -12.31 30.29
N PRO A 18 -18.70 -12.74 30.75
CA PRO A 18 -18.84 -13.83 31.71
C PRO A 18 -18.55 -15.22 31.10
N ARG A 19 -17.89 -16.06 31.89
CA ARG A 19 -17.63 -17.49 31.63
C ARG A 19 -18.95 -18.27 31.62
N LEU A 20 -19.15 -19.09 30.59
CA LEU A 20 -20.08 -20.23 30.63
C LEU A 20 -19.31 -21.46 31.09
N GLU A 21 -19.80 -22.11 32.14
CA GLU A 21 -19.26 -23.35 32.72
C GLU A 21 -19.66 -24.58 31.88
N GLY A 22 -18.69 -25.50 31.73
CA GLY A 22 -18.82 -26.95 31.78
C GLY A 22 -19.88 -27.64 30.92
N ILE A 23 -19.44 -28.24 29.81
CA ILE A 23 -20.06 -29.46 29.27
C ILE A 23 -18.94 -30.48 29.09
N ASP A 24 -18.92 -31.49 29.97
CA ASP A 24 -18.17 -32.73 29.82
C ASP A 24 -18.73 -33.54 28.64
N LEU A 25 -17.86 -33.97 27.74
CA LEU A 25 -18.16 -35.03 26.78
C LEU A 25 -17.11 -36.14 26.92
N ASP A 26 -17.47 -37.13 27.71
CA ASP A 26 -16.92 -38.49 27.70
C ASP A 26 -17.01 -39.08 26.28
N VAL A 27 -15.88 -39.50 25.72
CA VAL A 27 -15.85 -40.31 24.49
C VAL A 27 -15.29 -41.70 24.82
N PRO A 28 -16.08 -42.79 24.67
CA PRO A 28 -15.63 -44.13 25.01
C PRO A 28 -14.60 -44.70 24.02
N SER A 29 -13.64 -45.41 24.58
CA SER A 29 -12.66 -46.25 23.91
C SER A 29 -13.33 -47.46 23.24
N SER A 30 -13.33 -47.49 21.90
CA SER A 30 -13.40 -48.74 21.14
C SER A 30 -12.80 -48.58 19.74
N TYR A 31 -12.15 -49.64 19.28
CA TYR A 31 -11.47 -49.86 18.00
C TYR A 31 -9.96 -49.59 17.93
N TYR A 32 -9.22 -50.41 18.68
CA TYR A 32 -7.96 -51.00 18.22
C TYR A 32 -8.25 -52.07 17.16
N LEU A 33 -7.72 -51.94 15.94
CA LEU A 33 -6.92 -52.97 15.23
C LEU A 33 -6.69 -52.63 13.74
N GLN A 34 -5.45 -52.91 13.34
CA GLN A 34 -4.91 -53.04 11.98
C GLN A 34 -4.65 -51.76 11.18
N LEU A 35 -3.37 -51.38 11.10
CA LEU A 35 -2.61 -51.29 9.84
C LEU A 35 -1.12 -51.17 10.14
N SER A 36 -0.49 -52.32 10.38
CA SER A 36 0.96 -52.51 10.31
C SER A 36 1.35 -52.83 8.87
N SER A 37 1.64 -51.81 8.07
CA SER A 37 2.44 -51.93 6.84
C SER A 37 2.69 -50.52 6.31
N LEU A 38 3.91 -50.28 5.81
CA LEU A 38 4.41 -49.06 5.14
C LEU A 38 5.26 -48.11 5.99
N SER A 39 6.17 -48.67 6.79
CA SER A 39 7.45 -48.03 7.12
C SER A 39 8.53 -48.49 6.13
N SER A 40 8.49 -48.01 4.89
CA SER A 40 9.58 -48.16 3.91
C SER A 40 9.27 -47.34 2.65
N CYS A 41 9.40 -46.01 2.70
CA CYS A 41 9.35 -45.15 1.50
C CYS A 41 9.79 -43.70 1.77
N TRP A 42 10.89 -43.44 2.49
CA TRP A 42 11.51 -42.09 2.53
C TRP A 42 13.06 -42.13 2.55
N GLU A 43 13.64 -43.13 1.87
CA GLU A 43 15.04 -43.14 1.44
C GLU A 43 15.09 -43.46 -0.06
N SER A 44 14.59 -42.54 -0.90
CA SER A 44 14.74 -42.56 -2.36
C SER A 44 14.22 -41.26 -2.95
N ILE A 45 15.00 -40.17 -2.90
CA ILE A 45 15.14 -39.06 -3.88
C ILE A 45 16.39 -38.26 -3.43
N ALA A 46 17.50 -38.97 -3.23
CA ALA A 46 18.82 -38.39 -2.96
C ALA A 46 19.88 -39.11 -3.80
N THR A 47 19.60 -39.33 -5.08
CA THR A 47 20.59 -39.78 -6.09
C THR A 47 20.03 -39.61 -7.50
N ALA A 48 20.00 -38.36 -7.98
CA ALA A 48 19.82 -38.05 -9.39
C ALA A 48 20.34 -36.65 -9.73
N ALA A 49 21.60 -36.36 -9.37
CA ALA A 49 22.32 -35.18 -9.88
C ALA A 49 23.84 -35.36 -9.67
N MET A 50 24.42 -36.42 -10.25
CA MET A 50 25.87 -36.52 -10.35
C MET A 50 26.24 -37.33 -11.60
N LYS A 51 27.11 -36.72 -12.43
CA LYS A 51 27.79 -37.21 -13.65
C LYS A 51 27.20 -36.80 -15.00
N LEU A 52 27.60 -35.62 -15.46
CA LEU A 52 28.09 -35.26 -16.82
C LEU A 52 28.29 -33.73 -16.81
N THR A 53 29.41 -33.07 -17.09
CA THR A 53 30.80 -33.39 -17.47
C THR A 53 31.55 -32.05 -17.31
N THR A 54 32.84 -32.14 -16.99
CA THR A 54 33.81 -31.06 -16.79
C THR A 54 34.24 -30.36 -18.09
N GLN A 55 34.98 -29.24 -17.93
CA GLN A 55 35.69 -28.35 -18.90
C GLN A 55 34.95 -27.02 -19.15
N LEU A 56 35.48 -25.80 -18.99
CA LEU A 56 36.83 -25.27 -19.18
C LEU A 56 37.19 -24.08 -18.23
N ARG A 57 38.39 -24.19 -17.65
CA ARG A 57 39.52 -23.23 -17.58
C ARG A 57 39.30 -21.72 -17.28
N PHE A 58 39.85 -21.35 -16.11
CA PHE A 58 40.39 -20.04 -15.75
C PHE A 58 41.37 -19.47 -16.80
N LEU A 59 41.26 -18.17 -17.09
CA LEU A 59 42.28 -17.36 -17.75
C LEU A 59 42.77 -16.29 -16.79
N SER A 60 43.90 -16.59 -16.15
CA SER A 60 44.84 -15.63 -15.57
C SER A 60 45.78 -15.17 -16.68
N VAL A 61 45.88 -13.87 -16.91
CA VAL A 61 46.89 -13.27 -17.78
C VAL A 61 47.83 -12.43 -16.92
N LEU A 62 49.04 -12.95 -16.72
CA LEU A 62 50.23 -12.15 -16.42
C LEU A 62 50.69 -11.52 -17.73
N ALA A 63 50.94 -10.21 -17.71
CA ALA A 63 51.84 -9.55 -18.64
C ALA A 63 52.86 -8.75 -17.82
N LEU A 64 54.13 -9.08 -18.02
CA LEU A 64 55.30 -8.45 -17.41
C LEU A 64 55.99 -7.57 -18.47
N LEU A 65 56.53 -6.45 -17.98
CA LEU A 65 57.60 -5.58 -18.52
C LEU A 65 57.20 -4.46 -19.52
N ASN A 66 57.18 -3.22 -19.02
CA ASN A 66 58.33 -2.32 -19.18
C ASN A 66 58.24 -1.10 -18.26
N GLY A 67 59.38 -0.75 -17.67
CA GLY A 67 59.51 0.30 -16.65
C GLY A 67 59.42 1.72 -17.20
N SER A 68 58.92 2.60 -16.35
CA SER A 68 59.25 4.03 -16.28
C SER A 68 58.74 4.55 -14.94
N SER A 69 59.68 4.94 -14.09
CA SER A 69 59.48 5.54 -12.78
C SER A 69 58.69 6.84 -12.85
N LEU A 70 57.51 6.88 -12.23
CA LEU A 70 56.84 8.11 -11.80
C LEU A 70 56.32 7.90 -10.38
N SER A 71 56.96 8.58 -9.44
CA SER A 71 56.55 8.68 -8.05
C SER A 71 55.22 9.43 -7.96
N LEU A 72 54.13 8.69 -7.85
CA LEU A 72 52.84 9.22 -7.41
C LEU A 72 52.71 8.88 -5.93
N SER A 73 52.73 9.91 -5.10
CA SER A 73 52.38 9.85 -3.69
C SER A 73 51.03 9.15 -3.53
N SER A 74 51.04 7.98 -2.91
CA SER A 74 49.81 7.32 -2.45
C SER A 74 49.02 8.30 -1.57
N PRO A 75 47.72 8.52 -1.81
CA PRO A 75 46.91 9.17 -0.81
C PRO A 75 46.96 8.31 0.45
N ALA A 76 47.13 8.97 1.60
CA ALA A 76 47.17 8.33 2.90
C ALA A 76 46.04 7.29 2.99
N SER A 77 46.40 6.04 3.24
CA SER A 77 45.46 5.02 3.65
C SER A 77 44.79 5.53 4.92
N THR A 78 43.56 6.04 4.81
CA THR A 78 42.66 6.15 5.96
C THR A 78 42.57 4.75 6.54
N GLN A 79 43.20 4.51 7.70
CA GLN A 79 42.86 3.36 8.51
C GLN A 79 41.35 3.43 8.70
N GLY A 80 40.62 2.49 8.09
CA GLY A 80 39.18 2.38 8.33
C GLY A 80 38.99 2.17 9.83
N SER A 81 38.29 3.08 10.49
CA SER A 81 37.89 2.93 11.88
C SER A 81 37.25 1.55 12.07
N SER A 82 37.69 0.81 13.07
CA SER A 82 37.07 -0.48 13.43
C SER A 82 35.66 -0.24 13.97
N CYS A 83 34.77 -1.22 13.76
CA CYS A 83 33.45 -1.21 14.37
C CYS A 83 33.56 -1.56 15.86
N ASP A 84 33.04 -0.71 16.73
CA ASP A 84 33.02 -0.95 18.17
C ASP A 84 31.82 -1.84 18.52
N VAL A 85 32.09 -3.03 19.05
CA VAL A 85 31.09 -3.95 19.58
C VAL A 85 31.02 -3.79 21.10
N ILE A 86 29.83 -3.49 21.61
CA ILE A 86 29.59 -3.26 23.04
C ILE A 86 28.86 -4.46 23.61
N THR A 87 29.56 -5.25 24.44
CA THR A 87 28.97 -6.37 25.18
C THR A 87 28.29 -5.86 26.45
N THR A 88 26.99 -6.11 26.58
CA THR A 88 26.18 -5.75 27.75
C THR A 88 25.97 -6.92 28.69
N GLN A 89 25.81 -8.13 28.15
CA GLN A 89 25.56 -9.35 28.92
C GLN A 89 26.23 -10.55 28.23
N GLY A 90 27.52 -10.75 28.52
CA GLY A 90 28.33 -11.80 27.86
C GLY A 90 27.93 -13.24 28.22
N ASN A 91 27.27 -13.45 29.36
CA ASN A 91 26.80 -14.76 29.84
C ASN A 91 25.27 -14.79 29.94
N ILE A 92 24.68 -15.98 29.86
CA ILE A 92 23.24 -16.21 30.01
C ILE A 92 22.72 -15.56 31.30
N PRO A 93 21.64 -14.75 31.23
CA PRO A 93 21.10 -14.03 32.39
C PRO A 93 20.22 -14.94 33.27
N ASN A 94 19.94 -14.47 34.48
CA ASN A 94 18.93 -15.07 35.37
C ASN A 94 17.51 -14.49 35.13
N TYR A 95 17.26 -13.87 33.97
CA TYR A 95 15.99 -13.23 33.61
C TYR A 95 15.66 -13.55 32.15
N PRO A 96 14.40 -13.87 31.76
CA PRO A 96 14.06 -14.51 30.49
C PRO A 96 14.52 -13.84 29.18
N ILE A 97 14.99 -12.60 29.25
CA ILE A 97 15.62 -11.91 28.12
C ILE A 97 16.75 -10.97 28.58
N ALA A 98 17.84 -10.92 27.82
CA ALA A 98 18.83 -9.85 27.96
C ALA A 98 19.53 -9.54 26.62
N LEU A 99 19.76 -8.25 26.34
CA LEU A 99 20.65 -7.79 25.29
C LEU A 99 22.07 -8.31 25.59
N GLN A 100 22.64 -9.08 24.66
CA GLN A 100 23.98 -9.65 24.79
C GLN A 100 25.04 -8.62 24.35
N GLU A 101 24.93 -8.15 23.11
CA GLU A 101 25.81 -7.13 22.55
C GLU A 101 25.10 -6.31 21.47
N TYR A 102 25.69 -5.16 21.13
CA TYR A 102 25.26 -4.36 20.00
C TYR A 102 26.44 -3.60 19.38
N SER A 103 26.26 -3.18 18.13
CA SER A 103 27.12 -2.21 17.45
C SER A 103 26.30 -1.33 16.52
N TYR A 104 26.69 -0.06 16.37
CA TYR A 104 26.11 0.83 15.36
C TYR A 104 27.23 1.37 14.47
N CYS A 105 27.44 0.70 13.34
CA CYS A 105 28.60 0.92 12.48
C CYS A 105 28.20 0.98 11.02
N GLY A 106 28.78 1.91 10.24
CA GLY A 106 28.43 2.06 8.83
C GLY A 106 26.93 2.32 8.60
N GLY A 107 26.21 2.81 9.62
CA GLY A 107 24.77 3.01 9.55
C GLY A 107 23.90 1.77 9.79
N TYR A 108 24.48 0.65 10.22
CA TYR A 108 23.76 -0.57 10.57
C TYR A 108 23.78 -0.77 12.08
N LEU A 109 22.61 -1.04 12.66
CA LEU A 109 22.48 -1.51 14.03
C LEU A 109 22.50 -3.04 14.01
N ASN A 110 23.57 -3.62 14.55
CA ASN A 110 23.67 -5.06 14.79
C ASN A 110 23.42 -5.31 16.27
N VAL A 111 22.52 -6.22 16.58
CA VAL A 111 22.11 -6.52 17.96
C VAL A 111 21.95 -8.02 18.12
N SER A 112 22.24 -8.48 19.33
CA SER A 112 21.98 -9.85 19.74
C SER A 112 21.42 -9.90 21.16
N ALA A 113 20.64 -10.94 21.43
CA ALA A 113 20.01 -11.15 22.72
C ALA A 113 19.99 -12.63 23.12
N TRP A 114 20.11 -12.85 24.42
CA TRP A 114 19.76 -14.11 25.07
C TRP A 114 18.25 -14.13 25.30
N VAL A 115 17.59 -15.20 24.87
CA VAL A 115 16.15 -15.41 25.07
C VAL A 115 15.93 -16.77 25.67
N GLN A 116 15.22 -16.83 26.79
CA GLN A 116 14.88 -18.11 27.41
C GLN A 116 13.82 -18.83 26.56
N ASN A 117 14.06 -20.11 26.28
CA ASN A 117 13.15 -20.92 25.48
C ASN A 117 11.93 -21.37 26.31
N LEU A 118 11.04 -20.42 26.58
CA LEU A 118 9.79 -20.64 27.32
C LEU A 118 8.62 -20.98 26.40
N ASP A 119 8.72 -20.62 25.13
CA ASP A 119 7.61 -20.67 24.20
C ASP A 119 8.07 -20.92 22.76
N TYR A 120 7.21 -21.51 21.94
CA TYR A 120 7.50 -21.74 20.53
C TYR A 120 7.24 -20.47 19.72
N ASP A 121 6.02 -19.93 19.83
CA ASP A 121 5.63 -18.70 19.16
C ASP A 121 6.04 -17.48 20.00
N LYS A 122 7.00 -16.70 19.47
CA LYS A 122 7.62 -15.59 20.22
C LYS A 122 8.01 -14.40 19.37
N VAL A 123 7.88 -13.21 19.95
CA VAL A 123 8.23 -11.92 19.33
C VAL A 123 9.24 -11.18 20.19
N ILE A 124 10.42 -10.89 19.63
CA ILE A 124 11.51 -10.22 20.32
C ILE A 124 11.75 -8.87 19.63
N GLN A 125 11.61 -7.77 20.38
CA GLN A 125 11.69 -6.42 19.82
C GLN A 125 12.60 -5.51 20.62
N LEU A 126 13.51 -4.84 19.93
CA LEU A 126 14.37 -3.79 20.47
C LEU A 126 13.82 -2.42 20.07
N TYR A 127 13.59 -1.57 21.06
CA TYR A 127 13.16 -0.19 20.87
C TYR A 127 14.35 0.74 20.98
N TYR A 128 14.42 1.73 20.09
CA TYR A 128 15.48 2.73 20.09
C TYR A 128 14.93 4.15 19.99
N ALA A 129 15.77 5.14 20.27
CA ALA A 129 15.52 6.53 19.97
C ALA A 129 16.28 6.93 18.69
N ASP A 130 15.59 7.59 17.77
CA ASP A 130 16.14 8.03 16.49
C ASP A 130 17.16 9.18 16.64
N SER A 131 17.65 9.71 15.52
CA SER A 131 18.55 10.89 15.49
C SER A 131 17.95 12.16 16.09
N THR A 132 16.62 12.25 16.21
CA THR A 132 15.92 13.35 16.88
C THR A 132 15.69 13.10 18.38
N GLY A 133 16.10 11.93 18.87
CA GLY A 133 15.91 11.50 20.25
C GLY A 133 14.50 11.02 20.56
N LYS A 134 13.67 10.73 19.55
CA LYS A 134 12.30 10.25 19.71
C LYS A 134 12.24 8.74 19.56
N VAL A 135 11.34 8.12 20.34
CA VAL A 135 10.90 6.74 20.11
C VAL A 135 9.55 6.83 19.40
N THR A 136 9.49 6.32 18.18
CA THR A 136 8.28 6.29 17.35
C THR A 136 7.88 4.84 17.07
N PRO A 137 6.69 4.58 16.49
CA PRO A 137 6.34 3.24 16.01
C PRO A 137 7.32 2.65 14.98
N LEU A 138 8.11 3.49 14.30
CA LEU A 138 9.18 3.07 13.39
C LEU A 138 10.46 2.65 14.14
N SER A 139 10.60 3.02 15.41
CA SER A 139 11.83 2.85 16.18
C SER A 139 11.93 1.46 16.82
N ILE A 140 11.64 0.43 16.04
CA ILE A 140 11.54 -0.97 16.48
C ILE A 140 12.38 -1.85 15.55
N VAL A 141 13.25 -2.66 16.15
CA VAL A 141 14.00 -3.72 15.46
C VAL A 141 13.49 -5.07 15.97
N SER A 142 12.95 -5.88 15.05
CA SER A 142 12.56 -7.26 15.38
C SER A 142 13.78 -8.17 15.25
N LEU A 143 14.05 -8.96 16.28
CA LEU A 143 15.12 -9.96 16.26
C LEU A 143 14.59 -11.28 15.73
N GLY A 144 15.43 -12.02 15.00
CA GLY A 144 15.15 -13.37 14.53
C GLY A 144 15.96 -14.40 15.29
N TRP A 145 15.40 -15.60 15.44
CA TRP A 145 16.09 -16.77 15.98
C TRP A 145 17.34 -17.07 15.13
N SER A 146 18.46 -17.33 15.79
CA SER A 146 19.70 -17.74 15.14
C SER A 146 20.03 -19.20 15.42
N HIS A 147 20.18 -19.57 16.70
CA HIS A 147 20.51 -20.93 17.13
C HIS A 147 20.24 -21.12 18.63
N MET A 148 20.30 -22.37 19.11
CA MET A 148 20.25 -22.68 20.55
C MET A 148 21.55 -22.26 21.24
N ALA A 149 21.45 -21.75 22.46
CA ALA A 149 22.62 -21.45 23.28
C ALA A 149 23.29 -22.75 23.75
N GLU A 150 24.60 -22.86 23.49
CA GLU A 150 25.40 -24.05 23.83
C GLU A 150 25.41 -24.32 25.35
N GLY A 151 25.38 -25.61 25.72
CA GLY A 151 25.49 -26.02 27.12
C GLY A 151 24.24 -25.80 27.98
N THR A 152 23.10 -25.45 27.38
CA THR A 152 21.87 -25.09 28.12
C THR A 152 20.76 -26.16 28.10
N ASN A 153 20.99 -27.31 27.47
CA ASN A 153 19.96 -28.32 27.21
C ASN A 153 18.69 -27.72 26.58
N ASN A 154 18.85 -26.85 25.58
CA ASN A 154 17.76 -26.15 24.89
C ASN A 154 16.96 -25.16 25.77
N GLY A 155 17.49 -24.74 26.92
CA GLY A 155 16.84 -23.78 27.80
C GLY A 155 16.95 -22.32 27.35
N TRP A 156 17.89 -22.01 26.45
CA TRP A 156 18.17 -20.66 25.97
C TRP A 156 18.49 -20.64 24.48
N GLU A 157 18.23 -19.49 23.87
CA GLU A 157 18.39 -19.24 22.45
C GLU A 157 19.18 -17.95 22.22
N TYR A 158 19.83 -17.92 21.06
CA TYR A 158 20.52 -16.77 20.52
C TYR A 158 19.65 -16.12 19.44
N TRP A 159 19.36 -14.83 19.62
CA TRP A 159 18.54 -14.04 18.72
C TRP A 159 19.33 -12.84 18.20
N THR A 160 19.17 -12.51 16.93
CA THR A 160 19.97 -11.46 16.28
C THR A 160 19.15 -10.60 15.32
N ALA A 161 19.59 -9.37 15.12
CA ALA A 161 19.16 -8.54 13.99
C ALA A 161 20.32 -7.69 13.46
N GLN A 162 20.26 -7.43 12.17
CA GLN A 162 21.06 -6.41 11.50
C GLN A 162 20.09 -5.51 10.72
N THR A 163 20.00 -4.24 11.12
CA THR A 163 19.02 -3.31 10.54
C THR A 163 19.70 -2.04 10.02
N PRO A 164 19.48 -1.66 8.75
CA PRO A 164 19.96 -0.39 8.23
C PRO A 164 19.17 0.76 8.87
N LEU A 165 19.85 1.59 9.67
CA LEU A 165 19.25 2.73 10.38
C LEU A 165 19.98 4.04 10.05
N TYR A 166 20.69 4.11 8.92
CA TYR A 166 21.45 5.30 8.52
C TYR A 166 20.60 6.53 8.20
N LEU A 167 19.33 6.36 7.81
CA LEU A 167 18.41 7.48 7.55
C LEU A 167 17.83 8.04 8.85
N ASP A 168 17.31 7.18 9.71
CA ASP A 168 16.65 7.61 10.95
C ASP A 168 17.68 7.93 12.03
N GLY A 169 18.83 7.24 12.01
CA GLY A 169 19.86 7.26 13.03
C GLY A 169 19.44 6.54 14.32
N VAL A 170 20.42 6.27 15.18
CA VAL A 170 20.18 5.71 16.51
C VAL A 170 21.01 6.49 17.52
N THR A 171 20.35 7.01 18.55
CA THR A 171 21.00 7.74 19.64
C THR A 171 20.97 6.98 20.96
N LYS A 172 19.98 6.10 21.14
CA LYS A 172 19.78 5.36 22.40
C LYS A 172 19.03 4.05 22.17
N LEU A 173 19.45 2.97 22.83
CA LEU A 173 18.64 1.76 22.99
C LEU A 173 17.79 1.91 24.27
N VAL A 174 16.48 1.69 24.14
CA VAL A 174 15.51 2.02 25.19
C VAL A 174 15.11 0.77 25.95
N ASN A 175 14.43 -0.17 25.28
CA ASN A 175 13.91 -1.40 25.87
C ASN A 175 14.11 -2.57 24.91
N LEU A 176 14.24 -3.77 25.46
CA LEU A 176 14.18 -5.03 24.73
C LEU A 176 13.03 -5.86 25.31
N THR A 177 12.11 -6.33 24.48
CA THR A 177 10.94 -7.11 24.90
C THR A 177 10.97 -8.52 24.33
N TYR A 178 10.37 -9.45 25.07
CA TYR A 178 10.06 -10.81 24.67
C TYR A 178 8.60 -11.09 25.00
N HIS A 179 7.79 -11.30 23.96
CA HIS A 179 6.43 -11.78 24.07
C HIS A 179 6.38 -13.27 23.73
N ALA A 180 6.03 -14.09 24.71
CA ALA A 180 5.71 -15.50 24.58
C ALA A 180 4.20 -15.63 24.29
N LEU A 181 3.86 -15.96 23.05
CA LEU A 181 2.49 -15.88 22.52
C LEU A 181 1.58 -17.03 22.98
N ASP A 182 2.07 -18.26 23.05
CA ASP A 182 1.25 -19.42 23.40
C ASP A 182 0.85 -19.41 24.89
N ILE A 183 1.75 -18.88 25.74
CA ILE A 183 1.50 -18.72 27.18
C ILE A 183 1.07 -17.31 27.58
N ASN A 184 0.99 -16.38 26.61
CA ASN A 184 0.59 -14.98 26.79
C ASN A 184 1.36 -14.27 27.93
N GLN A 185 2.70 -14.38 27.92
CA GLN A 185 3.59 -13.74 28.89
C GLN A 185 4.54 -12.76 28.21
N GLN A 186 4.81 -11.63 28.87
CA GLN A 186 5.73 -10.61 28.36
C GLN A 186 6.83 -10.32 29.36
N PHE A 187 8.06 -10.26 28.86
CA PHE A 187 9.27 -9.92 29.58
C PHE A 187 9.92 -8.70 28.95
N ALA A 188 10.57 -7.87 29.74
CA ALA A 188 11.24 -6.69 29.24
C ALA A 188 12.53 -6.38 30.02
N GLN A 189 13.57 -6.01 29.29
CA GLN A 189 14.77 -5.43 29.85
C GLN A 189 14.81 -3.93 29.51
N SER A 190 14.86 -3.08 30.53
CA SER A 190 15.18 -1.66 30.32
C SER A 190 16.67 -1.50 30.09
N LEU A 191 17.04 -0.84 29.00
CA LEU A 191 18.44 -0.70 28.57
C LEU A 191 18.98 0.68 28.91
N ASN A 192 18.29 1.72 28.45
CA ASN A 192 18.74 3.11 28.57
C ASN A 192 20.19 3.38 28.09
N LEU A 193 20.66 2.65 27.08
CA LEU A 193 22.05 2.68 26.62
C LEU A 193 22.23 3.74 25.53
N LYS A 194 23.17 4.68 25.73
CA LYS A 194 23.54 5.64 24.68
C LYS A 194 24.28 4.92 23.56
N VAL A 195 23.87 5.16 22.32
CA VAL A 195 24.53 4.63 21.12
C VAL A 195 25.44 5.70 20.52
N VAL A 196 26.70 5.33 20.30
CA VAL A 196 27.68 6.18 19.61
C VAL A 196 28.06 5.49 18.31
N PRO A 197 27.89 6.15 17.14
CA PRO A 197 28.31 5.58 15.88
C PRO A 197 29.83 5.35 15.87
N SER A 198 30.26 4.20 15.37
CA SER A 198 31.67 3.85 15.17
C SER A 198 31.88 3.24 13.79
N GLY A 199 33.11 2.83 13.47
CA GLY A 199 33.41 2.25 12.17
C GLY A 199 33.36 3.23 11.00
N PRO A 200 33.19 2.74 9.75
CA PRO A 200 33.12 3.59 8.56
C PRO A 200 31.85 4.48 8.58
N PRO A 201 31.84 5.60 7.81
CA PRO A 201 30.64 6.41 7.68
C PRO A 201 29.48 5.61 7.05
N PRO A 202 28.23 6.02 7.30
CA PRO A 202 27.08 5.44 6.61
C PRO A 202 27.22 5.50 5.08
N PRO A 203 26.58 4.57 4.34
CA PRO A 203 26.61 4.60 2.88
C PRO A 203 26.05 5.93 2.38
N ALA A 204 26.69 6.50 1.35
CA ALA A 204 26.14 7.63 0.65
C ALA A 204 24.77 7.25 0.05
N PRO A 205 23.79 8.17 0.04
CA PRO A 205 22.54 7.94 -0.67
C PRO A 205 22.83 7.56 -2.13
N PRO A 206 22.02 6.67 -2.74
CA PRO A 206 22.15 6.39 -4.17
C PRO A 206 22.00 7.70 -4.95
N PRO A 207 22.70 7.85 -6.09
CA PRO A 207 22.54 9.03 -6.94
C PRO A 207 21.09 9.13 -7.40
N GLU A 208 20.60 10.37 -7.53
CA GLU A 208 19.25 10.59 -8.02
C GLU A 208 19.12 10.08 -9.46
N PRO A 209 18.01 9.39 -9.80
CA PRO A 209 17.77 8.90 -11.15
C PRO A 209 17.68 10.07 -12.14
N VAL A 210 18.26 9.89 -13.32
CA VAL A 210 18.23 10.88 -14.39
C VAL A 210 16.96 10.70 -15.24
N PRO A 211 16.23 11.78 -15.58
CA PRO A 211 15.08 11.69 -16.47
C PRO A 211 15.45 11.11 -17.83
N TYR A 212 14.75 10.06 -18.25
CA TYR A 212 14.94 9.45 -19.58
C TYR A 212 13.99 10.02 -20.64
N ALA A 213 12.99 10.80 -20.22
CA ALA A 213 11.99 11.42 -21.09
C ALA A 213 11.59 12.80 -20.57
N GLN A 214 11.11 13.64 -21.48
CA GLN A 214 10.67 15.01 -21.21
C GLN A 214 9.38 15.29 -21.99
N PRO A 215 8.28 14.55 -21.70
CA PRO A 215 7.04 14.68 -22.44
C PRO A 215 6.43 16.07 -22.22
N GLN A 216 5.64 16.55 -23.19
CA GLN A 216 5.02 17.87 -23.14
C GLN A 216 3.58 17.81 -23.69
N GLY A 217 2.62 18.05 -22.80
CA GLY A 217 1.19 18.11 -23.12
C GLY A 217 0.58 16.76 -23.46
N PHE A 218 -0.67 16.79 -23.91
CA PHE A 218 -1.41 15.61 -24.32
C PHE A 218 -0.97 15.10 -25.70
N SER A 219 -0.96 13.78 -25.84
CA SER A 219 -0.61 13.05 -27.04
C SER A 219 -1.84 12.48 -27.74
N SER A 220 -1.82 12.45 -29.08
CA SER A 220 -2.94 11.96 -29.87
C SER A 220 -3.17 10.47 -29.70
N ASP A 221 -2.12 9.67 -29.50
CA ASP A 221 -2.24 8.22 -29.39
C ASP A 221 -3.00 7.76 -28.14
N ILE A 222 -2.97 8.59 -27.08
CA ILE A 222 -3.77 8.36 -25.88
C ILE A 222 -5.18 8.94 -26.03
N SER A 223 -5.35 10.03 -26.77
CA SER A 223 -6.69 10.49 -27.17
C SER A 223 -7.42 9.42 -28.00
N ASP A 224 -6.71 8.76 -28.93
CA ASP A 224 -7.25 7.64 -29.71
C ASP A 224 -7.57 6.44 -28.81
N TYR A 225 -6.69 6.11 -27.87
CA TYR A 225 -6.90 5.00 -26.93
C TYR A 225 -8.12 5.20 -26.01
N LEU A 226 -8.34 6.44 -25.59
CA LEU A 226 -9.48 6.86 -24.75
C LEU A 226 -10.71 7.29 -25.55
N THR A 227 -10.71 7.10 -26.87
CA THR A 227 -11.87 7.43 -27.69
C THR A 227 -13.09 6.65 -27.21
N VAL A 228 -14.28 7.23 -27.32
CA VAL A 228 -15.53 6.63 -26.86
C VAL A 228 -16.26 6.03 -28.07
N ALA A 229 -15.99 4.76 -28.39
CA ALA A 229 -16.59 4.04 -29.50
C ALA A 229 -16.74 2.55 -29.14
N ALA A 230 -17.65 1.81 -29.78
CA ALA A 230 -18.04 0.45 -29.36
C ALA A 230 -16.87 -0.55 -29.17
N ASN A 231 -15.78 -0.39 -29.92
CA ASN A 231 -14.60 -1.27 -29.86
C ASN A 231 -13.36 -0.58 -29.26
N SER A 232 -13.50 0.61 -28.68
CA SER A 232 -12.37 1.29 -28.03
C SER A 232 -12.06 0.66 -26.68
N GLN A 233 -10.85 0.90 -26.16
CA GLN A 233 -10.50 0.43 -24.83
C GLN A 233 -11.45 0.98 -23.77
N SER A 234 -11.92 2.22 -23.88
CA SER A 234 -12.87 2.78 -22.92
C SER A 234 -14.21 2.04 -22.91
N ALA A 235 -14.72 1.60 -24.07
CA ALA A 235 -15.92 0.78 -24.12
C ALA A 235 -15.67 -0.63 -23.58
N ILE A 236 -14.53 -1.25 -23.91
CA ILE A 236 -14.15 -2.57 -23.40
C ILE A 236 -14.02 -2.53 -21.88
N SER A 237 -13.25 -1.58 -21.33
CA SER A 237 -13.05 -1.44 -19.88
C SER A 237 -14.37 -1.19 -19.15
N LYS A 238 -15.24 -0.32 -19.68
CA LYS A 238 -16.58 -0.13 -19.11
C LYS A 238 -17.36 -1.45 -19.12
N LYS A 239 -17.45 -2.11 -20.27
CA LYS A 239 -18.19 -3.36 -20.39
C LYS A 239 -17.67 -4.42 -19.41
N ARG A 240 -16.35 -4.63 -19.35
CA ARG A 240 -15.73 -5.65 -18.48
C ARG A 240 -15.88 -5.33 -17.00
N MET A 241 -15.81 -4.07 -16.61
CA MET A 241 -16.17 -3.64 -15.25
C MET A 241 -17.62 -4.02 -14.92
N PHE A 242 -18.57 -3.77 -15.82
CA PHE A 242 -19.98 -4.11 -15.61
C PHE A 242 -20.27 -5.62 -15.69
N ASP A 243 -19.51 -6.39 -16.48
CA ASP A 243 -19.59 -7.86 -16.50
C ASP A 243 -19.29 -8.45 -15.09
N ASN A 244 -18.59 -7.70 -14.23
CA ASN A 244 -18.26 -8.09 -12.86
C ASN A 244 -19.20 -7.50 -11.79
N ILE A 245 -20.21 -6.72 -12.17
CA ILE A 245 -21.25 -6.20 -11.27
C ILE A 245 -22.49 -7.08 -11.36
N SER A 246 -22.85 -7.74 -10.26
CA SER A 246 -23.89 -8.77 -10.20
C SER A 246 -23.70 -9.87 -11.26
N PRO A 247 -22.50 -10.49 -11.35
CA PRO A 247 -22.26 -11.52 -12.35
C PRO A 247 -23.18 -12.72 -12.13
N ALA A 248 -23.36 -13.54 -13.17
CA ALA A 248 -24.23 -14.71 -13.10
C ALA A 248 -23.85 -15.63 -11.92
N GLY A 249 -24.83 -15.95 -11.08
CA GLY A 249 -24.65 -16.76 -9.87
C GLY A 249 -24.25 -15.98 -8.61
N ALA A 250 -24.02 -14.67 -8.71
CA ALA A 250 -23.84 -13.81 -7.53
C ALA A 250 -25.17 -13.26 -7.02
N VAL A 251 -25.23 -12.96 -5.72
CA VAL A 251 -26.28 -12.13 -5.14
C VAL A 251 -26.26 -10.76 -5.81
N ARG A 252 -27.45 -10.26 -6.15
CA ARG A 252 -27.62 -8.98 -6.82
C ARG A 252 -27.06 -7.85 -5.96
N GLY A 253 -26.30 -6.94 -6.56
CA GLY A 253 -25.61 -5.85 -5.87
C GLY A 253 -24.14 -6.14 -5.56
N LEU A 254 -23.72 -7.41 -5.54
CA LEU A 254 -22.33 -7.76 -5.31
C LEU A 254 -21.47 -7.52 -6.56
N VAL A 255 -20.24 -7.08 -6.32
CA VAL A 255 -19.18 -6.90 -7.32
C VAL A 255 -18.12 -7.97 -7.09
N THR A 256 -17.73 -8.73 -8.12
CA THR A 256 -16.59 -9.65 -8.00
C THR A 256 -15.28 -8.90 -8.19
N ALA A 257 -14.22 -9.27 -7.45
CA ALA A 257 -12.89 -8.70 -7.68
C ALA A 257 -12.37 -9.08 -9.07
N ALA A 258 -12.47 -10.36 -9.46
CA ALA A 258 -12.02 -10.85 -10.77
C ALA A 258 -12.80 -12.11 -11.21
N GLN A 259 -12.75 -12.45 -12.50
CA GLN A 259 -13.39 -13.68 -13.01
C GLN A 259 -12.57 -14.96 -12.77
N SER A 260 -11.45 -14.86 -12.05
CA SER A 260 -10.55 -15.98 -11.76
C SER A 260 -11.03 -16.78 -10.57
N ARG A 261 -11.10 -18.11 -10.73
CA ARG A 261 -11.58 -19.07 -9.72
C ARG A 261 -10.49 -20.01 -9.19
N ALA A 262 -9.28 -19.89 -9.73
CA ALA A 262 -8.09 -20.63 -9.38
C ALA A 262 -6.88 -19.92 -10.01
N ASP A 263 -5.74 -19.98 -9.33
CA ASP A 263 -4.45 -19.43 -9.76
C ASP A 263 -4.52 -18.00 -10.35
N PRO A 264 -4.98 -17.00 -9.58
CA PRO A 264 -5.49 -17.07 -8.20
C PRO A 264 -7.03 -17.18 -8.13
N ASP A 265 -7.58 -17.60 -6.98
CA ASP A 265 -9.03 -17.58 -6.73
C ASP A 265 -9.47 -16.23 -6.17
N TYR A 266 -10.03 -15.38 -7.05
CA TYR A 266 -10.50 -14.02 -6.76
C TYR A 266 -12.02 -13.89 -6.96
N TRP A 267 -12.73 -15.02 -7.02
CA TRP A 267 -14.18 -15.06 -7.19
C TRP A 267 -14.93 -14.76 -5.88
N TYR A 268 -14.64 -13.60 -5.28
CA TYR A 268 -15.30 -13.10 -4.09
C TYR A 268 -15.67 -11.63 -4.25
N HIS A 269 -16.49 -11.16 -3.33
CA HIS A 269 -16.84 -9.76 -3.16
C HIS A 269 -15.96 -9.14 -2.08
N TRP A 270 -15.01 -8.28 -2.46
CA TRP A 270 -14.28 -7.45 -1.49
C TRP A 270 -14.99 -6.11 -1.32
N VAL A 271 -15.13 -5.68 -0.06
CA VAL A 271 -15.83 -4.43 0.28
C VAL A 271 -15.12 -3.21 -0.34
N ARG A 272 -13.77 -3.18 -0.30
CA ARG A 272 -12.95 -2.13 -0.92
C ARG A 272 -13.18 -2.07 -2.43
N ASP A 273 -12.93 -3.16 -3.13
CA ASP A 273 -13.00 -3.26 -4.60
C ASP A 273 -14.40 -2.89 -5.11
N ALA A 274 -15.43 -3.36 -4.42
CA ALA A 274 -16.81 -3.04 -4.73
C ALA A 274 -17.12 -1.56 -4.51
N ALA A 275 -16.71 -0.98 -3.39
CA ALA A 275 -16.92 0.45 -3.13
C ALA A 275 -16.24 1.31 -4.21
N LEU A 276 -14.97 1.06 -4.52
CA LEU A 276 -14.24 1.79 -5.56
C LEU A 276 -14.87 1.63 -6.95
N THR A 277 -15.34 0.42 -7.29
CA THR A 277 -16.05 0.17 -8.55
C THR A 277 -17.38 0.92 -8.60
N MET A 278 -18.16 0.85 -7.53
CA MET A 278 -19.47 1.50 -7.47
C MET A 278 -19.35 3.03 -7.40
N ASP A 279 -18.24 3.58 -6.93
CA ASP A 279 -17.92 5.02 -7.01
C ASP A 279 -17.74 5.50 -8.46
N VAL A 280 -17.17 4.64 -9.33
CA VAL A 280 -17.19 4.88 -10.78
C VAL A 280 -18.62 4.84 -11.31
N VAL A 281 -19.45 3.90 -10.86
CA VAL A 281 -20.87 3.83 -11.25
C VAL A 281 -21.65 5.08 -10.81
N VAL A 282 -21.36 5.66 -9.63
CA VAL A 282 -21.93 6.96 -9.21
C VAL A 282 -21.54 8.05 -10.21
N SER A 283 -20.27 8.11 -10.59
CA SER A 283 -19.78 9.10 -11.57
C SER A 283 -20.45 8.94 -12.94
N LEU A 284 -20.75 7.70 -13.36
CA LEU A 284 -21.53 7.43 -14.56
C LEU A 284 -23.00 7.83 -14.40
N TYR A 285 -23.62 7.56 -13.25
CA TYR A 285 -24.99 7.97 -12.94
C TYR A 285 -25.16 9.49 -12.98
N GLU A 286 -24.21 10.24 -12.41
CA GLU A 286 -24.17 11.70 -12.43
C GLU A 286 -24.16 12.24 -13.87
N ALA A 287 -23.42 11.61 -14.78
CA ALA A 287 -23.23 12.04 -16.17
C ALA A 287 -24.23 11.44 -17.19
N ALA A 288 -24.98 10.40 -16.81
CA ALA A 288 -25.89 9.69 -17.70
C ALA A 288 -27.20 10.43 -17.95
N THR A 289 -27.92 10.04 -19.00
CA THR A 289 -29.30 10.46 -19.27
C THR A 289 -30.17 9.26 -19.65
N GLY A 290 -31.50 9.43 -19.61
CA GLY A 290 -32.46 8.42 -20.08
C GLY A 290 -32.30 7.06 -19.40
N ALA A 291 -32.40 5.98 -20.19
CA ALA A 291 -32.37 4.60 -19.71
C ALA A 291 -31.06 4.21 -19.01
N ASN A 292 -29.92 4.78 -19.42
CA ASN A 292 -28.63 4.48 -18.79
C ASN A 292 -28.58 5.02 -17.35
N LYS A 293 -29.19 6.19 -17.09
CA LYS A 293 -29.26 6.74 -15.73
C LYS A 293 -30.05 5.79 -14.81
N ALA A 294 -31.23 5.34 -15.24
CA ALA A 294 -32.02 4.36 -14.49
C ALA A 294 -31.27 3.03 -14.26
N TYR A 295 -30.53 2.57 -15.27
CA TYR A 295 -29.70 1.36 -15.17
C TYR A 295 -28.61 1.44 -14.09
N TYR A 296 -27.97 2.60 -13.93
CA TYR A 296 -26.98 2.81 -12.86
C TYR A 296 -27.63 2.99 -11.50
N GLU A 297 -28.74 3.74 -11.43
CA GLU A 297 -29.52 3.94 -10.20
C GLU A 297 -29.95 2.61 -9.57
N ASP A 298 -30.51 1.73 -10.38
CA ASP A 298 -30.91 0.38 -10.00
C ASP A 298 -29.77 -0.41 -9.32
N ARG A 299 -28.58 -0.39 -9.94
CA ARG A 299 -27.40 -1.10 -9.41
C ARG A 299 -26.87 -0.51 -8.13
N LEU A 300 -26.90 0.82 -8.00
CA LEU A 300 -26.47 1.52 -6.81
C LEU A 300 -27.41 1.21 -5.63
N PHE A 301 -28.73 1.09 -5.87
CA PHE A 301 -29.65 0.60 -4.85
C PHE A 301 -29.47 -0.89 -4.52
N TRP A 302 -29.16 -1.76 -5.50
CA TRP A 302 -28.84 -3.16 -5.19
C TRP A 302 -27.58 -3.28 -4.37
N TYR A 303 -26.54 -2.52 -4.69
CA TYR A 303 -25.30 -2.47 -3.92
C TYR A 303 -25.56 -2.01 -2.48
N ALA A 304 -26.36 -0.95 -2.29
CA ALA A 304 -26.75 -0.49 -0.96
C ALA A 304 -27.50 -1.56 -0.16
N GLN A 305 -28.42 -2.30 -0.78
CA GLN A 305 -29.13 -3.40 -0.11
C GLN A 305 -28.17 -4.54 0.26
N ALA A 306 -27.30 -4.97 -0.67
CA ALA A 306 -26.32 -6.01 -0.41
C ALA A 306 -25.36 -5.63 0.73
N SER A 307 -24.99 -4.34 0.80
CA SER A 307 -24.18 -3.79 1.89
C SER A 307 -24.87 -3.88 3.25
N VAL A 308 -26.18 -3.61 3.32
CA VAL A 308 -26.96 -3.81 4.57
C VAL A 308 -26.97 -5.28 4.97
N ASP A 309 -27.09 -6.19 4.00
CA ASP A 309 -27.09 -7.63 4.28
C ASP A 309 -25.72 -8.09 4.83
N GLU A 310 -24.61 -7.63 4.24
CA GLU A 310 -23.23 -7.87 4.71
C GLU A 310 -23.02 -7.36 6.15
N GLN A 311 -23.44 -6.12 6.42
CA GLN A 311 -23.30 -5.49 7.73
C GLN A 311 -24.08 -6.20 8.84
N ASN A 312 -25.10 -6.98 8.48
CA ASN A 312 -25.91 -7.78 9.39
C ASN A 312 -25.51 -9.27 9.40
N ASP A 313 -24.51 -9.65 8.62
CA ASP A 313 -24.10 -11.04 8.52
C ASP A 313 -23.32 -11.48 9.77
N ASN A 314 -23.82 -12.52 10.43
CA ASN A 314 -23.21 -13.08 11.64
C ASN A 314 -22.03 -14.02 11.33
N THR A 315 -21.76 -14.33 10.05
CA THR A 315 -20.60 -15.14 9.65
C THR A 315 -19.36 -14.31 9.33
N ALA A 316 -19.51 -12.98 9.22
CA ALA A 316 -18.39 -12.03 9.15
C ALA A 316 -17.61 -12.03 10.46
N LEU A 317 -16.40 -12.59 10.45
CA LEU A 317 -15.60 -12.86 11.65
C LEU A 317 -15.11 -11.57 12.34
N THR A 318 -14.88 -10.51 11.54
CA THR A 318 -14.52 -9.17 12.06
C THR A 318 -15.63 -8.14 11.87
N GLY A 319 -16.88 -8.58 11.74
CA GLY A 319 -18.04 -7.70 11.54
C GLY A 319 -17.87 -6.81 10.31
N LEU A 320 -18.05 -5.49 10.48
CA LEU A 320 -17.93 -4.52 9.37
C LEU A 320 -16.51 -4.39 8.81
N GLY A 321 -15.48 -4.82 9.56
CA GLY A 321 -14.10 -4.88 9.08
C GLY A 321 -13.79 -6.15 8.29
N GLU A 322 -14.78 -7.05 8.06
CA GLU A 322 -14.57 -8.24 7.23
C GLU A 322 -14.24 -7.83 5.78
N PRO A 323 -13.10 -8.28 5.23
CA PRO A 323 -12.67 -7.80 3.92
C PRO A 323 -13.54 -8.29 2.77
N LYS A 324 -13.99 -9.55 2.84
CA LYS A 324 -14.60 -10.23 1.70
C LYS A 324 -15.71 -11.23 2.04
N PHE A 325 -16.59 -11.41 1.06
CA PHE A 325 -17.81 -12.21 1.14
C PHE A 325 -17.93 -13.16 -0.06
N TYR A 326 -18.57 -14.31 0.15
CA TYR A 326 -18.90 -15.25 -0.91
C TYR A 326 -19.98 -14.66 -1.82
N LEU A 327 -19.73 -14.63 -3.13
CA LEU A 327 -20.65 -14.05 -4.11
C LEU A 327 -22.03 -14.71 -4.15
N HIS A 328 -22.11 -16.03 -3.96
CA HIS A 328 -23.35 -16.79 -4.16
C HIS A 328 -24.32 -16.70 -2.97
N THR A 329 -23.83 -16.33 -1.79
CA THR A 329 -24.62 -16.32 -0.54
C THR A 329 -24.60 -14.98 0.19
N ASN A 330 -23.70 -14.07 -0.18
CA ASN A 330 -23.40 -12.85 0.55
C ASN A 330 -23.07 -13.10 2.03
N LYS A 331 -22.27 -14.14 2.28
CA LYS A 331 -21.81 -14.55 3.62
C LYS A 331 -20.32 -14.28 3.78
N GLY A 332 -19.91 -13.88 4.97
CA GLY A 332 -18.51 -13.63 5.31
C GLY A 332 -17.62 -14.83 4.98
N PHE A 333 -16.44 -14.56 4.44
CA PHE A 333 -15.47 -15.61 4.17
C PHE A 333 -14.90 -16.17 5.48
N THR A 334 -15.10 -17.45 5.73
CA THR A 334 -14.76 -18.10 7.01
C THR A 334 -13.35 -18.70 7.09
N GLY A 335 -12.58 -18.66 5.99
CA GLY A 335 -11.20 -19.16 5.97
C GLY A 335 -10.18 -18.17 6.57
N PRO A 336 -8.92 -18.61 6.79
CA PRO A 336 -7.84 -17.72 7.20
C PRO A 336 -7.64 -16.58 6.20
N TRP A 337 -7.48 -15.35 6.71
CA TRP A 337 -7.34 -14.15 5.88
C TRP A 337 -6.78 -12.99 6.71
N GLY A 338 -6.16 -12.01 6.04
CA GLY A 338 -5.72 -10.75 6.64
C GLY A 338 -6.91 -9.86 6.98
N ARG A 339 -7.49 -10.05 8.16
CA ARG A 339 -8.66 -9.31 8.69
C ARG A 339 -8.39 -8.75 10.09
N PRO A 340 -9.03 -7.64 10.50
CA PRO A 340 -9.93 -6.81 9.70
C PRO A 340 -9.19 -5.96 8.66
N GLN A 341 -9.92 -5.40 7.69
CA GLN A 341 -9.47 -4.32 6.81
C GLN A 341 -10.42 -3.12 6.97
N ASN A 342 -9.93 -2.06 7.61
CA ASN A 342 -10.79 -0.96 8.06
C ASN A 342 -11.05 0.10 6.98
N ASP A 343 -10.43 0.00 5.81
CA ASP A 343 -10.69 0.89 4.67
C ASP A 343 -12.06 0.65 4.01
N GLY A 344 -12.52 -0.61 3.98
CA GLY A 344 -13.77 -1.02 3.34
C GLY A 344 -14.99 -0.20 3.77
N PRO A 345 -15.32 -0.11 5.08
CA PRO A 345 -16.41 0.73 5.58
C PRO A 345 -16.28 2.21 5.17
N GLY A 346 -15.07 2.77 5.24
CA GLY A 346 -14.82 4.15 4.83
C GLY A 346 -15.12 4.38 3.34
N ALA A 347 -14.60 3.50 2.46
CA ALA A 347 -14.82 3.58 1.02
C ALA A 347 -16.31 3.39 0.66
N ARG A 348 -16.99 2.44 1.32
CA ARG A 348 -18.42 2.18 1.10
C ARG A 348 -19.29 3.35 1.55
N ALA A 349 -19.01 3.95 2.72
CA ALA A 349 -19.70 5.15 3.18
C ALA A 349 -19.54 6.32 2.20
N ILE A 350 -18.33 6.61 1.73
CA ILE A 350 -18.07 7.66 0.73
C ILE A 350 -18.93 7.44 -0.52
N THR A 351 -18.90 6.23 -1.05
CA THR A 351 -19.62 5.85 -2.28
C THR A 351 -21.13 6.04 -2.13
N LEU A 352 -21.71 5.52 -1.04
CA LEU A 352 -23.15 5.59 -0.79
C LEU A 352 -23.61 7.01 -0.44
N ILE A 353 -22.79 7.81 0.23
CA ILE A 353 -23.07 9.24 0.46
C ILE A 353 -23.10 9.99 -0.87
N ARG A 354 -22.10 9.77 -1.74
CA ARG A 354 -22.09 10.37 -3.09
C ARG A 354 -23.33 9.96 -3.88
N PHE A 355 -23.69 8.68 -3.88
CA PHE A 355 -24.91 8.22 -4.53
C PHE A 355 -26.15 8.91 -3.97
N ALA A 356 -26.31 8.97 -2.65
CA ALA A 356 -27.46 9.59 -2.02
C ALA A 356 -27.59 11.07 -2.40
N GLN A 357 -26.48 11.80 -2.45
CA GLN A 357 -26.45 13.19 -2.88
C GLN A 357 -26.81 13.34 -4.36
N ALA A 358 -26.26 12.49 -5.24
CA ALA A 358 -26.57 12.49 -6.67
C ALA A 358 -28.04 12.12 -6.94
N TYR A 359 -28.59 11.16 -6.19
CA TYR A 359 -29.99 10.75 -6.26
C TYR A 359 -30.93 11.91 -5.87
N LEU A 360 -30.66 12.59 -4.76
CA LEU A 360 -31.42 13.77 -4.34
C LEU A 360 -31.30 14.93 -5.34
N ALA A 361 -30.11 15.19 -5.86
CA ALA A 361 -29.89 16.21 -6.89
C ALA A 361 -30.67 15.93 -8.19
N ASN A 362 -30.95 14.65 -8.47
CA ASN A 362 -31.76 14.21 -9.60
C ASN A 362 -33.27 14.16 -9.30
N GLY A 363 -33.74 14.77 -8.21
CA GLY A 363 -35.15 14.81 -7.81
C GLY A 363 -35.64 13.58 -7.03
N GLY A 364 -34.71 12.74 -6.57
CA GLY A 364 -35.00 11.59 -5.71
C GLY A 364 -35.59 11.98 -4.35
N SER A 365 -36.27 11.03 -3.70
CA SER A 365 -36.95 11.28 -2.41
C SER A 365 -36.01 11.15 -1.21
N ASN A 366 -36.14 12.09 -0.26
CA ASN A 366 -35.47 11.98 1.05
C ASN A 366 -35.91 10.72 1.83
N SER A 367 -37.17 10.29 1.69
CA SER A 367 -37.63 9.05 2.35
C SER A 367 -36.93 7.81 1.83
N ILE A 368 -36.66 7.75 0.53
CA ILE A 368 -35.94 6.63 -0.11
C ILE A 368 -34.50 6.59 0.36
N VAL A 369 -33.85 7.75 0.47
CA VAL A 369 -32.50 7.86 1.06
C VAL A 369 -32.48 7.33 2.49
N LEU A 370 -33.43 7.76 3.32
CA LEU A 370 -33.49 7.35 4.73
C LEU A 370 -33.77 5.86 4.93
N ILE A 371 -34.57 5.25 4.05
CA ILE A 371 -34.93 3.82 4.17
C ILE A 371 -33.86 2.93 3.55
N ASN A 372 -33.33 3.30 2.37
CA ASN A 372 -32.52 2.38 1.56
C ASN A 372 -31.02 2.63 1.63
N LEU A 373 -30.56 3.84 2.00
CA LEU A 373 -29.14 4.21 1.96
C LEU A 373 -28.58 4.54 3.35
N TRP A 374 -29.32 5.32 4.14
CA TRP A 374 -28.87 5.76 5.46
C TRP A 374 -28.51 4.62 6.42
N PRO A 375 -29.20 3.46 6.47
CA PRO A 375 -28.82 2.35 7.34
C PRO A 375 -27.41 1.84 7.06
N ALA A 376 -27.03 1.69 5.78
CA ALA A 376 -25.68 1.28 5.41
C ALA A 376 -24.64 2.36 5.74
N ILE A 377 -24.93 3.60 5.37
CA ILE A 377 -24.04 4.76 5.56
C ILE A 377 -23.73 4.97 7.05
N SER A 378 -24.76 5.06 7.89
CA SER A 378 -24.57 5.40 9.31
C SER A 378 -23.82 4.33 10.08
N ARG A 379 -24.02 3.04 9.76
CA ARG A 379 -23.28 1.94 10.38
C ARG A 379 -21.80 1.94 10.02
N ASP A 380 -21.47 2.20 8.75
CA ASP A 380 -20.06 2.31 8.35
C ASP A 380 -19.38 3.53 9.01
N LEU A 381 -20.06 4.67 9.08
CA LEU A 381 -19.52 5.85 9.75
C LEU A 381 -19.32 5.64 11.25
N ASP A 382 -20.27 4.98 11.92
CA ASP A 382 -20.17 4.65 13.35
C ASP A 382 -19.04 3.63 13.60
N TYR A 383 -18.89 2.65 12.71
CA TYR A 383 -17.75 1.74 12.74
C TYR A 383 -16.41 2.48 12.60
N VAL A 384 -16.30 3.42 11.65
CA VAL A 384 -15.09 4.24 11.49
C VAL A 384 -14.83 5.07 12.75
N VAL A 385 -15.85 5.64 13.38
CA VAL A 385 -15.70 6.38 14.66
C VAL A 385 -15.07 5.51 15.74
N GLU A 386 -15.49 4.26 15.84
CA GLU A 386 -15.04 3.33 16.88
C GLU A 386 -13.69 2.67 16.57
N ASN A 387 -13.37 2.45 15.28
CA ASN A 387 -12.28 1.55 14.88
C ASN A 387 -11.13 2.25 14.14
N TRP A 388 -11.23 3.55 13.79
CA TRP A 388 -10.13 4.25 13.14
C TRP A 388 -8.78 4.15 13.88
N PRO A 389 -8.67 4.14 15.23
CA PRO A 389 -7.36 4.11 15.88
C PRO A 389 -6.78 2.69 16.03
N LEU A 390 -7.53 1.65 15.65
CA LEU A 390 -7.12 0.25 15.79
C LEU A 390 -6.31 -0.22 14.58
N ASP A 391 -5.37 -1.14 14.81
CA ASP A 391 -4.61 -1.75 13.73
C ASP A 391 -5.52 -2.60 12.84
N SER A 392 -5.21 -2.62 11.55
CA SER A 392 -5.90 -3.47 10.57
C SER A 392 -4.93 -3.87 9.46
N PHE A 393 -5.29 -4.87 8.68
CA PHE A 393 -4.54 -5.19 7.47
C PHE A 393 -4.66 -4.04 6.45
N ASP A 394 -3.59 -3.83 5.68
CA ASP A 394 -3.53 -2.84 4.62
C ASP A 394 -4.43 -3.23 3.44
N LEU A 395 -4.58 -2.31 2.48
CA LEU A 395 -5.31 -2.55 1.23
C LEU A 395 -4.75 -3.70 0.38
N TRP A 396 -3.53 -4.15 0.68
CA TRP A 396 -2.86 -5.30 0.07
C TRP A 396 -3.03 -6.59 0.85
N GLU A 397 -3.72 -6.54 2.00
CA GLU A 397 -4.11 -7.69 2.81
C GLU A 397 -2.94 -8.41 3.50
N GLU A 398 -1.80 -7.73 3.68
CA GLU A 398 -0.51 -8.32 4.02
C GLU A 398 0.02 -7.90 5.39
N VAL A 399 -0.23 -6.64 5.78
CA VAL A 399 0.42 -5.98 6.91
C VAL A 399 -0.61 -5.40 7.87
N ASN A 400 -0.61 -5.89 9.11
CA ASN A 400 -1.47 -5.38 10.19
C ASN A 400 -0.80 -4.22 10.93
N SER A 401 -1.31 -2.99 10.75
CA SER A 401 -0.71 -1.74 11.25
C SER A 401 -1.68 -0.54 11.12
N GLN A 402 -1.17 0.67 11.33
CA GLN A 402 -1.84 1.94 11.03
C GLN A 402 -1.47 2.44 9.63
N HIS A 403 -2.44 2.57 8.73
CA HIS A 403 -2.19 2.85 7.31
C HIS A 403 -2.60 4.25 6.87
N PHE A 404 -1.76 4.91 6.05
CA PHE A 404 -2.08 6.22 5.48
C PHE A 404 -3.33 6.15 4.60
N TYR A 405 -3.48 5.09 3.82
CA TYR A 405 -4.64 4.84 2.97
C TYR A 405 -5.95 4.88 3.78
N ASN A 406 -5.98 4.18 4.91
CA ASN A 406 -7.14 4.11 5.80
C ASN A 406 -7.43 5.49 6.39
N ARG A 407 -6.40 6.23 6.84
CA ARG A 407 -6.54 7.58 7.38
C ARG A 407 -7.19 8.56 6.41
N MET A 408 -6.78 8.52 5.14
CA MET A 408 -7.37 9.38 4.10
C MET A 408 -8.85 9.05 3.87
N LEU A 409 -9.19 7.77 3.71
CA LEU A 409 -10.57 7.33 3.53
C LEU A 409 -11.45 7.64 4.76
N HIS A 410 -10.97 7.34 5.97
CA HIS A 410 -11.72 7.59 7.20
C HIS A 410 -12.03 9.07 7.37
N ARG A 411 -11.04 9.94 7.14
CA ARG A 411 -11.24 11.39 7.25
C ARG A 411 -12.28 11.88 6.25
N ARG A 412 -12.18 11.48 4.98
CA ARG A 412 -13.16 11.86 3.96
C ARG A 412 -14.56 11.33 4.29
N ALA A 413 -14.67 10.05 4.64
CA ALA A 413 -15.94 9.43 5.01
C ALA A 413 -16.63 10.19 6.15
N LEU A 414 -15.89 10.53 7.20
CA LEU A 414 -16.42 11.26 8.35
C LEU A 414 -16.82 12.70 8.01
N LEU A 415 -16.06 13.41 7.16
CA LEU A 415 -16.40 14.78 6.74
C LEU A 415 -17.63 14.80 5.82
N ASP A 416 -17.66 13.93 4.80
CA ASP A 416 -18.80 13.76 3.90
C ASP A 416 -20.04 13.32 4.70
N GLY A 417 -19.84 12.38 5.63
CA GLY A 417 -20.84 11.86 6.55
C GLY A 417 -21.40 12.92 7.50
N ALA A 418 -20.55 13.77 8.07
CA ALA A 418 -20.98 14.86 8.94
C ALA A 418 -21.85 15.87 8.19
N ALA A 419 -21.42 16.29 6.99
CA ALA A 419 -22.17 17.20 6.15
C ALA A 419 -23.53 16.59 5.75
N PHE A 420 -23.54 15.30 5.40
CA PHE A 420 -24.76 14.60 4.99
C PHE A 420 -25.73 14.35 6.17
N ALA A 421 -25.23 13.86 7.31
CA ALA A 421 -26.00 13.68 8.54
C ALA A 421 -26.70 14.97 8.97
N LYS A 422 -26.00 16.11 8.90
CA LYS A 422 -26.58 17.43 9.19
C LYS A 422 -27.72 17.78 8.24
N LYS A 423 -27.58 17.52 6.94
CA LYS A 423 -28.66 17.75 5.95
C LYS A 423 -29.91 16.91 6.24
N LEU A 424 -29.73 15.69 6.77
CA LEU A 424 -30.82 14.79 7.16
C LEU A 424 -31.40 15.08 8.56
N GLY A 425 -30.85 16.04 9.31
CA GLY A 425 -31.30 16.40 10.67
C GLY A 425 -30.64 15.61 11.81
N TYR A 426 -29.68 14.73 11.52
CA TYR A 426 -28.92 13.95 12.52
C TYR A 426 -27.75 14.75 13.11
N ASN A 427 -28.07 15.87 13.77
CA ASN A 427 -27.06 16.83 14.27
C ASN A 427 -26.06 16.23 15.29
N SER A 428 -26.51 15.30 16.14
CA SER A 428 -25.63 14.63 17.11
C SER A 428 -24.60 13.73 16.41
N ALA A 429 -25.03 12.96 15.40
CA ALA A 429 -24.13 12.16 14.58
C ALA A 429 -23.15 13.05 13.80
N ALA A 430 -23.63 14.13 13.20
CA ALA A 430 -22.78 15.10 12.49
C ALA A 430 -21.67 15.68 13.38
N THR A 431 -22.00 16.03 14.62
CA THR A 431 -21.03 16.54 15.61
C THR A 431 -19.99 15.47 15.98
N ARG A 432 -20.43 14.23 16.19
CA ARG A 432 -19.55 13.09 16.47
C ARG A 432 -18.58 12.85 15.32
N TYR A 433 -19.08 12.74 14.09
CA TYR A 433 -18.25 12.52 12.90
C TYR A 433 -17.23 13.64 12.68
N THR A 434 -17.65 14.91 12.85
CA THR A 434 -16.74 16.06 12.75
C THR A 434 -15.61 15.99 13.79
N SER A 435 -15.95 15.63 15.03
CA SER A 435 -14.97 15.52 16.12
C SER A 435 -13.96 14.40 15.86
N THR A 436 -14.43 13.24 15.40
CA THR A 436 -13.54 12.13 15.02
C THR A 436 -12.69 12.49 13.80
N ALA A 437 -13.24 13.16 12.78
CA ALA A 437 -12.47 13.58 11.61
C ALA A 437 -11.28 14.51 11.98
N ALA A 438 -11.45 15.35 12.99
CA ALA A 438 -10.37 16.19 13.52
C ALA A 438 -9.27 15.37 14.22
N ALA A 439 -9.64 14.32 14.95
CA ALA A 439 -8.68 13.39 15.56
C ALA A 439 -7.93 12.58 14.50
N VAL A 440 -8.64 12.06 13.49
CA VAL A 440 -8.03 11.38 12.33
C VAL A 440 -7.06 12.31 11.63
N TYR A 441 -7.45 13.56 11.36
CA TYR A 441 -6.57 14.57 10.75
C TYR A 441 -5.26 14.74 11.52
N THR A 442 -5.31 14.88 12.85
CA THR A 442 -4.10 15.03 13.67
C THR A 442 -3.19 13.82 13.53
N ALA A 443 -3.74 12.60 13.56
CA ALA A 443 -2.96 11.38 13.37
C ALA A 443 -2.42 11.21 11.94
N THR A 444 -3.11 11.72 10.90
CA THR A 444 -2.61 11.67 9.51
C THR A 444 -1.34 12.51 9.33
N LEU A 445 -1.12 13.54 10.14
CA LEU A 445 0.08 14.38 10.04
C LEU A 445 1.37 13.63 10.41
N ASP A 446 1.28 12.58 11.23
CA ASP A 446 2.44 11.77 11.66
C ASP A 446 3.03 10.92 10.52
N PHE A 447 2.29 10.74 9.41
CA PHE A 447 2.76 9.97 8.27
C PHE A 447 3.81 10.72 7.42
N TRP A 448 3.90 12.04 7.50
CA TRP A 448 4.98 12.76 6.82
C TRP A 448 6.30 12.57 7.55
N HIS A 449 7.28 11.95 6.89
CA HIS A 449 8.61 11.71 7.46
C HIS A 449 9.66 12.64 6.83
N PRO A 450 9.99 13.79 7.46
CA PRO A 450 10.79 14.84 6.81
C PRO A 450 12.21 14.42 6.43
N GLN A 451 12.86 13.55 7.20
CA GLN A 451 14.21 13.05 6.90
C GLN A 451 14.23 12.13 5.67
N ARG A 452 13.13 11.41 5.44
CA ARG A 452 12.94 10.53 4.28
C ARG A 452 12.35 11.29 3.10
N GLY A 453 11.70 12.43 3.35
CA GLY A 453 11.06 13.25 2.34
C GLY A 453 9.90 12.54 1.64
N LEU A 454 9.18 11.68 2.36
CA LEU A 454 8.01 10.95 1.87
C LEU A 454 6.94 10.83 2.94
N VAL A 455 5.71 10.60 2.50
CA VAL A 455 4.60 10.12 3.30
C VAL A 455 4.77 8.60 3.45
N LEU A 456 4.82 8.13 4.69
CA LEU A 456 4.89 6.71 5.02
C LEU A 456 3.59 6.04 4.60
N TYR A 457 3.67 4.80 4.10
CA TYR A 457 2.47 4.02 3.80
C TYR A 457 1.79 3.52 5.08
N GLU A 458 2.60 3.23 6.11
CA GLU A 458 2.16 2.84 7.45
C GLU A 458 2.93 3.58 8.55
N TYR A 459 2.34 3.70 9.72
CA TYR A 459 2.97 4.27 10.92
C TYR A 459 3.13 3.19 12.00
N GLY A 460 3.98 2.21 11.71
CA GLY A 460 4.26 1.04 12.54
C GLY A 460 5.67 0.47 12.27
N PRO A 461 6.03 -0.67 12.88
CA PRO A 461 7.31 -1.34 12.60
C PRO A 461 7.38 -1.77 11.13
N VAL A 462 8.59 -1.93 10.60
CA VAL A 462 8.76 -2.52 9.25
C VAL A 462 8.33 -3.98 9.28
N LEU A 463 7.25 -4.29 8.57
CA LEU A 463 6.72 -5.63 8.42
C LEU A 463 6.92 -6.13 6.98
N ARG A 464 6.98 -7.46 6.82
CA ARG A 464 7.14 -8.14 5.51
C ARG A 464 8.32 -7.65 4.66
N GLY A 465 9.33 -7.00 5.27
CA GLY A 465 10.51 -6.51 4.56
C GLY A 465 10.29 -5.20 3.77
N LYS A 466 9.18 -4.49 3.96
CA LYS A 466 8.83 -3.21 3.28
C LYS A 466 9.67 -2.01 3.78
N SER A 467 11.00 -2.17 3.73
CA SER A 467 12.00 -1.30 4.37
C SER A 467 12.28 0.02 3.65
N SER A 468 11.81 0.20 2.41
CA SER A 468 11.91 1.44 1.65
C SER A 468 10.91 2.50 2.10
N PHE A 469 9.81 2.08 2.74
CA PHE A 469 8.66 2.93 3.09
C PHE A 469 7.94 3.53 1.87
N LYS A 470 8.14 2.97 0.68
CA LYS A 470 7.55 3.44 -0.57
C LYS A 470 6.45 2.48 -1.01
N ASP A 471 5.23 2.98 -1.07
CA ASP A 471 4.07 2.20 -1.53
C ASP A 471 3.12 3.11 -2.29
N ILE A 472 2.61 2.63 -3.42
CA ILE A 472 1.62 3.35 -4.22
C ILE A 472 0.30 3.58 -3.48
N SER A 473 0.06 2.87 -2.37
CA SER A 473 -1.06 3.10 -1.45
C SER A 473 -1.15 4.54 -0.95
N VAL A 474 -0.04 5.28 -0.89
CA VAL A 474 -0.04 6.72 -0.62
C VAL A 474 -0.79 7.48 -1.71
N VAL A 475 -0.46 7.23 -2.97
CA VAL A 475 -1.12 7.85 -4.13
C VAL A 475 -2.59 7.43 -4.20
N LEU A 476 -2.87 6.13 -4.03
CA LEU A 476 -4.25 5.62 -4.00
C LEU A 476 -5.06 6.26 -2.86
N GLY A 477 -4.45 6.49 -1.70
CA GLY A 477 -5.08 7.15 -0.55
C GLY A 477 -5.47 8.59 -0.85
N VAL A 478 -4.63 9.31 -1.61
CA VAL A 478 -4.97 10.64 -2.11
C VAL A 478 -6.11 10.57 -3.13
N LEU A 479 -6.03 9.70 -4.13
CA LEU A 479 -7.05 9.58 -5.19
C LEU A 479 -8.43 9.22 -4.62
N HIS A 480 -8.48 8.32 -3.64
CA HIS A 480 -9.74 7.80 -3.10
C HIS A 480 -10.20 8.55 -1.85
N GLY A 481 -9.30 9.20 -1.11
CA GLY A 481 -9.58 9.79 0.20
C GLY A 481 -9.39 11.30 0.31
N TYR A 482 -8.95 12.00 -0.74
CA TYR A 482 -8.85 13.47 -0.69
C TYR A 482 -10.23 14.13 -0.67
N HIS A 483 -10.44 15.08 0.25
CA HIS A 483 -11.71 15.80 0.47
C HIS A 483 -11.70 17.24 -0.11
N ASP A 484 -10.78 17.55 -1.04
CA ASP A 484 -10.69 18.87 -1.67
C ASP A 484 -10.43 20.05 -0.69
N ASP A 485 -9.73 19.80 0.41
CA ASP A 485 -9.48 20.79 1.48
C ASP A 485 -8.00 21.11 1.74
N GLY A 486 -7.11 20.68 0.84
CA GLY A 486 -5.67 20.93 0.90
C GLY A 486 -4.85 19.98 1.77
N VAL A 487 -5.47 19.08 2.55
CA VAL A 487 -4.75 18.08 3.34
C VAL A 487 -4.32 16.92 2.45
N TYR A 488 -3.00 16.79 2.20
CA TYR A 488 -2.43 15.80 1.27
C TYR A 488 -3.16 15.76 -0.09
N GLY A 489 -3.45 16.94 -0.65
CA GLY A 489 -4.07 17.05 -1.97
C GLY A 489 -3.12 16.69 -3.12
N TYR A 490 -3.65 16.65 -4.35
CA TYR A 490 -2.90 16.28 -5.56
C TYR A 490 -1.62 17.10 -5.82
N THR A 491 -1.57 18.33 -5.28
CA THR A 491 -0.47 19.28 -5.46
C THR A 491 0.29 19.58 -4.16
N SER A 492 0.07 18.80 -3.09
CA SER A 492 0.85 18.95 -1.85
C SER A 492 2.30 18.53 -2.09
N ASP A 493 3.24 19.24 -1.48
CA ASP A 493 4.66 18.92 -1.67
C ASP A 493 5.01 17.52 -1.18
N GLU A 494 4.36 17.07 -0.10
CA GLU A 494 4.52 15.74 0.48
C GLU A 494 4.07 14.64 -0.50
N VAL A 495 2.93 14.85 -1.16
CA VAL A 495 2.40 13.91 -2.16
C VAL A 495 3.28 13.90 -3.40
N LEU A 496 3.72 15.07 -3.90
CA LEU A 496 4.62 15.16 -5.05
C LEU A 496 5.98 14.50 -4.76
N ALA A 497 6.56 14.75 -3.58
CA ALA A 497 7.80 14.12 -3.16
C ALA A 497 7.67 12.59 -3.08
N SER A 498 6.56 12.11 -2.50
CA SER A 498 6.27 10.68 -2.38
C SER A 498 6.07 10.02 -3.75
N ALA A 499 5.27 10.64 -4.64
CA ALA A 499 5.04 10.15 -5.99
C ALA A 499 6.34 10.03 -6.80
N TYR A 500 7.26 10.99 -6.66
CA TYR A 500 8.60 10.88 -7.23
C TYR A 500 9.37 9.68 -6.69
N GLN A 501 9.45 9.53 -5.38
CA GLN A 501 10.21 8.44 -4.77
C GLN A 501 9.63 7.06 -5.08
N ILE A 502 8.30 6.94 -5.08
CA ILE A 502 7.59 5.70 -5.42
C ILE A 502 7.84 5.36 -6.89
N ALA A 503 7.55 6.28 -7.82
CA ALA A 503 7.66 6.00 -9.24
C ALA A 503 9.09 5.62 -9.65
N THR A 504 10.06 6.40 -9.19
CA THR A 504 11.46 6.16 -9.57
C THR A 504 12.08 4.93 -8.90
N SER A 505 11.52 4.44 -7.79
CA SER A 505 11.99 3.20 -7.17
C SER A 505 11.85 1.99 -8.09
N PHE A 506 10.87 2.01 -9.00
CA PHE A 506 10.60 0.89 -9.91
C PHE A 506 11.54 0.82 -11.14
N LEU A 507 12.35 1.86 -11.39
CA LEU A 507 13.30 1.88 -12.51
C LEU A 507 14.31 0.73 -12.45
N ASP A 508 14.76 0.40 -11.23
CA ASP A 508 15.75 -0.66 -10.98
C ASP A 508 15.11 -1.98 -10.52
N VAL A 509 13.82 -1.95 -10.15
CA VAL A 509 13.08 -3.15 -9.73
C VAL A 509 12.65 -3.95 -10.95
N TYR A 510 12.09 -3.32 -11.99
CA TYR A 510 11.53 -4.05 -13.12
C TYR A 510 12.45 -4.03 -14.36
N PRO A 511 12.93 -5.18 -14.86
CA PRO A 511 13.67 -5.24 -16.11
C PRO A 511 13.00 -4.52 -17.28
N ILE A 512 11.67 -4.64 -17.41
CA ILE A 512 10.90 -3.96 -18.47
C ILE A 512 10.93 -2.43 -18.38
N ALA A 513 11.30 -1.82 -17.25
CA ALA A 513 11.44 -0.37 -17.14
C ALA A 513 12.55 0.20 -18.05
N LYS A 514 13.45 -0.66 -18.55
CA LYS A 514 14.45 -0.32 -19.57
C LYS A 514 13.85 -0.15 -20.98
N ILE A 515 12.64 -0.65 -21.21
CA ILE A 515 11.89 -0.45 -22.45
C ILE A 515 11.17 0.90 -22.35
N GLN A 516 11.87 1.95 -22.71
CA GLN A 516 11.42 3.33 -22.52
C GLN A 516 10.68 3.92 -23.73
N LYS A 517 10.54 3.16 -24.82
CA LYS A 517 9.86 3.58 -26.03
C LYS A 517 9.01 2.45 -26.62
N ASP A 518 7.87 2.80 -27.18
CA ASP A 518 7.06 1.87 -27.97
C ASP A 518 7.64 1.64 -29.38
N ALA A 519 6.98 0.79 -30.16
CA ALA A 519 7.39 0.48 -31.54
C ALA A 519 7.38 1.69 -32.49
N SER A 520 6.67 2.77 -32.15
CA SER A 520 6.64 4.03 -32.90
C SER A 520 7.63 5.06 -32.38
N GLY A 521 8.48 4.69 -31.41
CA GLY A 521 9.47 5.57 -30.78
C GLY A 521 8.90 6.55 -29.75
N ARG A 522 7.61 6.43 -29.37
CA ARG A 522 6.98 7.27 -28.35
C ARG A 522 7.41 6.82 -26.96
N PRO A 523 7.69 7.73 -26.02
CA PRO A 523 8.20 7.36 -24.72
C PRO A 523 7.15 6.63 -23.87
N LEU A 524 7.58 5.64 -23.10
CA LEU A 524 6.75 4.88 -22.14
C LEU A 524 7.01 5.38 -20.72
N GLY A 525 5.96 5.47 -19.90
CA GLY A 525 6.06 5.78 -18.47
C GLY A 525 6.65 4.61 -17.67
N ILE A 526 7.12 4.89 -16.46
CA ILE A 526 7.71 3.89 -15.58
C ILE A 526 6.62 2.86 -15.20
N PRO A 527 6.81 1.55 -15.41
CA PRO A 527 5.89 0.54 -14.89
C PRO A 527 5.84 0.60 -13.36
N ILE A 528 4.64 0.65 -12.78
CA ILE A 528 4.43 0.85 -11.34
C ILE A 528 3.84 -0.44 -10.77
N GLY A 529 4.35 -0.93 -9.64
CA GLY A 529 3.72 -2.02 -8.87
C GLY A 529 3.12 -1.50 -7.56
N ARG A 530 2.95 -2.38 -6.57
CA ARG A 530 2.46 -2.01 -5.23
C ARG A 530 3.54 -1.28 -4.44
N TYR A 531 4.66 -1.96 -4.19
CA TYR A 531 5.84 -1.45 -3.48
C TYR A 531 7.10 -2.18 -3.98
N PRO A 532 8.32 -1.62 -3.85
CA PRO A 532 9.49 -2.16 -4.54
C PRO A 532 10.02 -3.49 -3.96
N GLU A 533 9.70 -3.79 -2.70
CA GLU A 533 10.04 -5.08 -2.05
C GLU A 533 8.99 -6.17 -2.24
N ASP A 534 7.95 -5.90 -3.03
CA ASP A 534 6.87 -6.85 -3.26
C ASP A 534 7.40 -8.18 -3.81
N VAL A 535 6.82 -9.27 -3.32
CA VAL A 535 7.13 -10.64 -3.72
C VAL A 535 5.92 -11.37 -4.32
N TYR A 536 4.72 -10.80 -4.27
CA TYR A 536 3.55 -11.42 -4.88
C TYR A 536 3.63 -11.35 -6.41
N ASP A 537 3.54 -12.49 -7.08
CA ASP A 537 3.67 -12.59 -8.54
C ASP A 537 2.34 -12.81 -9.28
N GLY A 538 1.22 -12.55 -8.59
CA GLY A 538 -0.14 -12.80 -9.08
C GLY A 538 -0.69 -14.19 -8.72
N THR A 539 0.15 -15.15 -8.32
CA THR A 539 -0.30 -16.50 -7.92
C THR A 539 0.43 -17.09 -6.71
N GLY A 540 1.63 -16.62 -6.43
CA GLY A 540 2.49 -17.05 -5.33
C GLY A 540 3.42 -15.92 -4.85
N MET A 541 4.45 -16.30 -4.09
CA MET A 541 5.39 -15.36 -3.46
C MET A 541 6.81 -15.58 -4.01
N THR A 542 7.12 -14.97 -5.16
CA THR A 542 8.45 -14.97 -5.75
C THR A 542 9.01 -13.56 -5.87
N ARG A 543 8.53 -12.77 -6.83
CA ARG A 543 8.94 -11.39 -7.05
C ARG A 543 7.77 -10.58 -7.62
N GLY A 544 7.55 -9.39 -7.05
CA GLY A 544 6.51 -8.46 -7.43
C GLY A 544 6.56 -8.05 -8.89
N ASN A 545 5.38 -7.80 -9.46
CA ASN A 545 5.20 -7.27 -10.81
C ASN A 545 4.63 -5.84 -10.80
N PRO A 546 4.73 -5.12 -11.92
CA PRO A 546 3.89 -3.97 -12.21
C PRO A 546 2.39 -4.34 -12.28
N TRP A 547 1.53 -3.40 -11.88
CA TRP A 547 0.07 -3.56 -11.90
C TRP A 547 -0.56 -2.53 -12.83
N TYR A 548 -1.65 -2.92 -13.50
CA TYR A 548 -2.38 -1.98 -14.37
C TYR A 548 -2.98 -0.83 -13.55
N LEU A 549 -3.60 -1.15 -12.40
CA LEU A 549 -4.27 -0.14 -11.58
C LEU A 549 -3.31 0.89 -10.98
N THR A 550 -2.10 0.47 -10.59
CA THR A 550 -1.11 1.35 -9.97
C THR A 550 -0.42 2.24 -11.01
N THR A 551 -0.22 1.71 -12.22
CA THR A 551 0.27 2.48 -13.37
C THR A 551 -0.78 3.51 -13.81
N ASN A 552 -2.06 3.14 -13.83
CA ASN A 552 -3.17 4.08 -14.05
C ASN A 552 -3.25 5.14 -12.93
N ALA A 553 -3.04 4.78 -11.66
CA ALA A 553 -3.09 5.70 -10.53
C ALA A 553 -2.05 6.83 -10.63
N MET A 554 -0.82 6.52 -11.10
CA MET A 554 0.18 7.57 -11.35
C MET A 554 -0.25 8.53 -12.47
N ALA A 555 -0.87 8.01 -13.53
CA ALA A 555 -1.43 8.86 -14.58
C ALA A 555 -2.53 9.77 -14.04
N GLU A 556 -3.46 9.20 -13.27
CA GLU A 556 -4.58 9.91 -12.66
C GLU A 556 -4.10 11.05 -11.74
N LEU A 557 -3.15 10.76 -10.84
CA LEU A 557 -2.56 11.78 -9.94
C LEU A 557 -1.99 12.95 -10.74
N PHE A 558 -1.24 12.67 -11.81
CA PHE A 558 -0.59 13.71 -12.61
C PHE A 558 -1.59 14.56 -13.38
N TYR A 559 -2.68 13.97 -13.89
CA TYR A 559 -3.75 14.75 -14.51
C TYR A 559 -4.49 15.63 -13.50
N HIS A 560 -4.77 15.09 -12.31
CA HIS A 560 -5.35 15.87 -11.21
C HIS A 560 -4.44 17.03 -10.80
N ALA A 561 -3.15 16.76 -10.58
CA ALA A 561 -2.17 17.80 -10.25
C ALA A 561 -2.07 18.88 -11.34
N ALA A 562 -2.05 18.49 -12.62
CA ALA A 562 -2.03 19.44 -13.74
C ALA A 562 -3.27 20.34 -13.73
N ALA A 563 -4.47 19.76 -13.53
CA ALA A 563 -5.71 20.51 -13.47
C ALA A 563 -5.76 21.44 -12.25
N THR A 564 -5.36 20.96 -11.07
CA THR A 564 -5.34 21.74 -9.83
C THR A 564 -4.35 22.90 -9.90
N PHE A 565 -3.12 22.68 -10.40
CA PHE A 565 -2.17 23.77 -10.60
C PHE A 565 -2.65 24.79 -11.64
N THR A 566 -3.27 24.33 -12.73
CA THR A 566 -3.86 25.21 -13.74
C THR A 566 -4.95 26.10 -13.12
N ALA A 567 -5.85 25.52 -12.33
CA ALA A 567 -6.91 26.26 -11.65
C ALA A 567 -6.35 27.24 -10.59
N ALA A 568 -5.34 26.83 -9.83
CA ALA A 568 -4.67 27.69 -8.86
C ALA A 568 -3.80 28.80 -9.49
N ASN A 569 -3.44 28.65 -10.77
CA ASN A 569 -2.60 29.56 -11.55
C ASN A 569 -1.24 29.87 -10.89
N LYS A 570 -0.73 28.94 -10.06
CA LYS A 570 0.48 29.12 -9.26
C LYS A 570 1.12 27.77 -8.93
N ILE A 571 2.44 27.65 -9.09
CA ILE A 571 3.27 26.54 -8.59
C ILE A 571 4.41 27.15 -7.77
N THR A 572 4.58 26.70 -6.53
CA THR A 572 5.75 27.02 -5.70
C THR A 572 6.63 25.79 -5.61
N VAL A 573 7.91 25.92 -5.92
CA VAL A 573 8.88 24.81 -5.83
C VAL A 573 9.52 24.87 -4.46
N THR A 574 9.26 23.90 -3.60
CA THR A 574 9.81 23.86 -2.23
C THR A 574 10.94 22.83 -2.13
N PRO A 575 11.72 22.81 -1.04
CA PRO A 575 12.74 21.78 -0.85
C PRO A 575 12.19 20.35 -0.92
N ALA A 576 10.93 20.13 -0.49
CA ALA A 576 10.29 18.82 -0.55
C ALA A 576 9.95 18.41 -1.99
N SER A 577 9.38 19.31 -2.81
CA SER A 577 9.01 19.01 -4.20
C SER A 577 10.13 19.23 -5.23
N ALA A 578 11.30 19.75 -4.83
CA ALA A 578 12.39 20.07 -5.75
C ALA A 578 12.85 18.87 -6.61
N LYS A 579 13.01 17.69 -5.99
CA LYS A 579 13.41 16.46 -6.72
C LYS A 579 12.35 15.99 -7.71
N PHE A 580 11.08 16.13 -7.35
CA PHE A 580 9.95 15.85 -8.24
C PHE A 580 10.03 16.71 -9.50
N TRP A 581 10.21 18.02 -9.36
CA TRP A 581 10.29 18.92 -10.51
C TRP A 581 11.56 18.72 -11.33
N ALA A 582 12.69 18.46 -10.68
CA ALA A 582 13.94 18.14 -11.36
C ALA A 582 13.83 16.87 -12.22
N TYR A 583 13.04 15.88 -11.78
CA TYR A 583 12.84 14.66 -12.55
C TYR A 583 11.77 14.78 -13.64
N PHE A 584 10.57 15.24 -13.26
CA PHE A 584 9.42 15.21 -14.16
C PHE A 584 9.34 16.42 -15.10
N ALA A 585 9.90 17.58 -14.72
CA ALA A 585 9.87 18.80 -15.52
C ALA A 585 11.25 19.49 -15.64
N PRO A 586 12.33 18.77 -15.99
CA PRO A 586 13.69 19.32 -15.98
C PRO A 586 13.86 20.53 -16.90
N THR A 587 13.13 20.57 -18.02
CA THR A 587 13.18 21.67 -19.00
C THR A 587 12.54 22.96 -18.51
N ALA A 588 11.72 22.91 -17.45
CA ALA A 588 11.16 24.11 -16.85
C ALA A 588 12.24 24.96 -16.16
N SER A 589 13.42 24.40 -15.87
CA SER A 589 14.58 25.09 -15.30
C SER A 589 14.26 25.88 -14.03
N VAL A 590 13.41 25.30 -13.19
CA VAL A 590 12.91 25.94 -11.97
C VAL A 590 13.92 25.91 -10.83
N LYS A 591 13.79 26.86 -9.91
CA LYS A 591 14.64 27.00 -8.73
C LYS A 591 13.84 26.77 -7.45
N THR A 592 14.45 26.07 -6.51
CA THR A 592 13.89 25.86 -5.16
C THR A 592 13.68 27.21 -4.47
N GLY A 593 12.50 27.39 -3.87
CA GLY A 593 12.07 28.61 -3.19
C GLY A 593 11.31 29.60 -4.07
N GLU A 594 11.30 29.41 -5.40
CA GLU A 594 10.60 30.30 -6.32
C GLU A 594 9.14 29.89 -6.55
N THR A 595 8.33 30.88 -6.95
CA THR A 595 6.93 30.71 -7.32
C THR A 595 6.71 31.17 -8.75
N TYR A 596 6.05 30.33 -9.53
CA TYR A 596 5.75 30.52 -10.94
C TYR A 596 4.25 30.66 -11.14
N THR A 597 3.82 31.69 -11.86
CA THR A 597 2.41 31.94 -12.20
C THR A 597 2.11 31.51 -13.63
N GLY A 598 0.84 31.37 -14.00
CA GLY A 598 0.46 30.86 -15.34
C GLY A 598 0.86 31.71 -16.54
N SER A 599 1.29 32.95 -16.34
CA SER A 599 1.90 33.74 -17.41
C SER A 599 3.32 33.28 -17.75
N SER A 600 4.05 32.69 -16.79
CA SER A 600 5.44 32.25 -16.97
C SER A 600 5.55 30.98 -17.83
N ASP A 601 6.62 30.88 -18.60
CA ASP A 601 6.87 29.69 -19.42
C ASP A 601 7.27 28.47 -18.58
N ALA A 602 7.92 28.69 -17.43
CA ALA A 602 8.22 27.65 -16.47
C ALA A 602 6.93 26.98 -15.94
N PHE A 603 5.92 27.77 -15.56
CA PHE A 603 4.62 27.21 -15.16
C PHE A 603 3.99 26.36 -16.27
N LYS A 604 3.90 26.91 -17.49
CA LYS A 604 3.31 26.19 -18.63
C LYS A 604 4.06 24.89 -18.92
N THR A 605 5.39 24.90 -18.81
CA THR A 605 6.25 23.74 -19.02
C THR A 605 6.04 22.69 -17.93
N MET A 606 5.92 23.10 -16.66
CA MET A 606 5.60 22.19 -15.55
C MET A 606 4.23 21.52 -15.74
N VAL A 607 3.18 22.29 -16.04
CA VAL A 607 1.83 21.75 -16.28
C VAL A 607 1.82 20.79 -17.48
N LYS A 608 2.46 21.17 -18.58
CA LYS A 608 2.58 20.30 -19.76
C LYS A 608 3.38 19.04 -19.48
N ALA A 609 4.42 19.12 -18.66
CA ALA A 609 5.18 17.95 -18.25
C ALA A 609 4.29 16.96 -17.47
N LEU A 610 3.48 17.45 -16.53
CA LEU A 610 2.53 16.60 -15.80
C LEU A 610 1.54 15.89 -16.74
N GLN A 611 0.94 16.65 -17.67
CA GLN A 611 0.03 16.10 -18.70
C GLN A 611 0.72 15.02 -19.54
N GLY A 612 1.96 15.28 -19.97
CA GLY A 612 2.73 14.39 -20.80
C GLY A 612 3.16 13.10 -20.09
N TRP A 613 3.53 13.18 -18.81
CA TRP A 613 3.83 12.01 -17.99
C TRP A 613 2.58 11.16 -17.73
N GLY A 614 1.42 11.79 -17.48
CA GLY A 614 0.15 11.08 -17.41
C GLY A 614 -0.12 10.25 -18.68
N ASP A 615 0.06 10.85 -19.85
CA ASP A 615 -0.09 10.15 -21.14
C ASP A 615 0.95 9.04 -21.33
N MET A 616 2.18 9.22 -20.82
CA MET A 616 3.21 8.18 -20.86
C MET A 616 2.82 6.93 -20.04
N TRP A 617 2.21 7.09 -18.86
CA TRP A 617 1.75 5.94 -18.08
C TRP A 617 0.54 5.23 -18.71
N LEU A 618 -0.44 5.98 -19.24
CA LEU A 618 -1.51 5.36 -20.03
C LEU A 618 -0.96 4.65 -21.28
N ARG A 619 0.11 5.17 -21.89
CA ARG A 619 0.81 4.49 -22.99
C ARG A 619 1.47 3.20 -22.53
N THR A 620 2.09 3.16 -21.35
CA THR A 620 2.65 1.94 -20.77
C THR A 620 1.57 0.89 -20.52
N VAL A 621 0.42 1.29 -19.95
CA VAL A 621 -0.74 0.41 -19.80
C VAL A 621 -1.21 -0.13 -21.14
N ARG A 622 -1.35 0.73 -22.16
CA ARG A 622 -1.69 0.32 -23.52
C ARG A 622 -0.68 -0.65 -24.13
N TYR A 623 0.60 -0.40 -23.93
CA TYR A 623 1.69 -1.16 -24.54
C TYR A 623 1.75 -2.59 -24.01
N TRP A 624 1.50 -2.77 -22.70
CA TRP A 624 1.46 -4.07 -22.03
C TRP A 624 0.05 -4.66 -21.89
N ALA A 625 -0.97 -4.02 -22.44
CA ALA A 625 -2.32 -4.57 -22.47
C ALA A 625 -2.39 -5.80 -23.37
N PRO A 626 -3.08 -6.88 -22.95
CA PRO A 626 -3.47 -7.95 -23.85
C PRO A 626 -4.23 -7.42 -25.07
N LYS A 627 -4.03 -8.06 -26.24
CA LYS A 627 -4.59 -7.59 -27.52
C LYS A 627 -6.11 -7.54 -27.57
N ASP A 628 -6.79 -8.31 -26.71
CA ASP A 628 -8.25 -8.32 -26.59
C ASP A 628 -8.79 -7.23 -25.64
N GLY A 629 -7.90 -6.39 -25.10
CA GLY A 629 -8.24 -5.28 -24.22
C GLY A 629 -8.64 -5.70 -22.81
N ARG A 630 -8.45 -6.97 -22.43
CA ARG A 630 -8.76 -7.43 -21.08
C ARG A 630 -7.60 -7.13 -20.14
N PHE A 631 -7.88 -6.46 -19.03
CA PHE A 631 -6.88 -6.18 -18.02
C PHE A 631 -6.90 -7.26 -16.93
N PRO A 632 -5.83 -8.04 -16.79
CA PRO A 632 -5.61 -8.76 -15.54
C PRO A 632 -5.16 -7.79 -14.43
N GLU A 633 -4.76 -8.35 -13.30
CA GLU A 633 -4.20 -7.65 -12.15
C GLU A 633 -2.82 -7.05 -12.47
N GLU A 634 -1.94 -7.86 -13.04
CA GLU A 634 -0.52 -7.56 -13.21
C GLU A 634 -0.04 -7.74 -14.64
N PHE A 635 1.11 -7.15 -14.97
CA PHE A 635 1.89 -7.53 -16.13
C PHE A 635 3.32 -7.89 -15.72
N ASP A 636 3.79 -9.05 -16.19
CA ASP A 636 5.05 -9.67 -15.78
C ASP A 636 6.23 -8.71 -15.92
N ARG A 637 7.05 -8.61 -14.87
CA ARG A 637 8.18 -7.68 -14.77
C ARG A 637 9.30 -7.88 -15.80
N GLU A 638 9.35 -9.04 -16.47
CA GLU A 638 10.40 -9.36 -17.45
C GLU A 638 9.90 -9.30 -18.90
N SER A 639 8.74 -9.89 -19.15
CA SER A 639 8.13 -10.04 -20.49
C SER A 639 6.99 -9.05 -20.77
N GLY A 640 6.40 -8.48 -19.72
CA GLY A 640 5.21 -7.63 -19.77
C GLY A 640 3.93 -8.35 -20.20
N ALA A 641 3.91 -9.68 -20.17
CA ALA A 641 2.69 -10.46 -20.38
C ALA A 641 1.72 -10.28 -19.22
N GLY A 642 0.41 -10.22 -19.48
CA GLY A 642 -0.60 -10.13 -18.43
C GLY A 642 -0.64 -11.41 -17.56
N VAL A 643 -0.54 -11.25 -16.24
CA VAL A 643 -0.52 -12.32 -15.23
C VAL A 643 -1.39 -11.97 -14.00
N GLY A 644 -1.54 -12.92 -13.07
CA GLY A 644 -2.41 -12.77 -11.90
C GLY A 644 -3.90 -12.89 -12.22
N ALA A 645 -4.74 -12.27 -11.40
CA ALA A 645 -6.19 -12.37 -11.54
C ALA A 645 -6.70 -11.79 -12.87
N LYS A 646 -7.36 -12.62 -13.68
CA LYS A 646 -7.96 -12.25 -14.98
C LYS A 646 -9.19 -11.38 -14.81
N ASP A 647 -9.33 -10.39 -15.70
CA ASP A 647 -10.47 -9.48 -15.73
C ASP A 647 -10.69 -8.80 -14.36
N LEU A 648 -9.62 -8.25 -13.76
CA LEU A 648 -9.68 -7.58 -12.46
C LEU A 648 -10.51 -6.29 -12.57
N THR A 649 -11.59 -6.19 -11.79
CA THR A 649 -12.55 -5.08 -11.85
C THR A 649 -11.87 -3.74 -11.58
N TRP A 650 -10.96 -3.68 -10.61
CA TRP A 650 -10.25 -2.45 -10.25
C TRP A 650 -9.27 -1.98 -11.34
N SER A 651 -8.67 -2.89 -12.13
CA SER A 651 -7.88 -2.51 -13.31
C SER A 651 -8.73 -1.75 -14.34
N TYR A 652 -9.98 -2.15 -14.54
CA TYR A 652 -10.89 -1.42 -15.43
C TYR A 652 -11.39 -0.11 -14.83
N ALA A 653 -11.75 -0.10 -13.54
CA ALA A 653 -12.19 1.09 -12.84
C ALA A 653 -11.11 2.19 -12.86
N SER A 654 -9.86 1.85 -12.50
CA SER A 654 -8.72 2.77 -12.51
C SER A 654 -8.41 3.35 -13.89
N PHE A 655 -8.61 2.57 -14.97
CA PHE A 655 -8.46 3.09 -16.33
C PHE A 655 -9.51 4.14 -16.67
N LEU A 656 -10.76 3.92 -16.24
CA LEU A 656 -11.87 4.85 -16.47
C LEU A 656 -11.69 6.14 -15.66
N THR A 657 -11.23 6.05 -14.40
CA THR A 657 -10.96 7.22 -13.56
C THR A 657 -9.77 8.03 -14.07
N ALA A 658 -8.68 7.39 -14.49
CA ALA A 658 -7.56 8.06 -15.15
C ALA A 658 -8.00 8.76 -16.45
N GLY A 659 -8.84 8.11 -17.25
CA GLY A 659 -9.44 8.71 -18.46
C GLY A 659 -10.30 9.94 -18.14
N ALA A 660 -11.12 9.88 -17.10
CA ALA A 660 -11.91 11.02 -16.63
C ALA A 660 -11.03 12.18 -16.11
N ALA A 661 -9.96 11.86 -15.38
CA ALA A 661 -8.99 12.85 -14.91
C ALA A 661 -8.27 13.53 -16.08
N ARG A 662 -7.86 12.77 -17.10
CA ARG A 662 -7.29 13.32 -18.34
C ARG A 662 -8.28 14.22 -19.07
N ALA A 663 -9.53 13.80 -19.20
CA ALA A 663 -10.58 14.59 -19.85
C ALA A 663 -10.79 15.94 -19.13
N ARG A 664 -10.84 15.94 -17.79
CA ARG A 664 -10.86 17.17 -16.99
C ARG A 664 -9.63 18.05 -17.26
N ALA A 665 -8.44 17.49 -17.21
CA ALA A 665 -7.18 18.22 -17.41
C ALA A 665 -7.01 18.78 -18.84
N SER A 666 -7.65 18.16 -19.84
CA SER A 666 -7.63 18.58 -21.25
C SER A 666 -8.82 19.47 -21.64
N GLY A 667 -9.80 19.67 -20.74
CA GLY A 667 -10.99 20.47 -20.99
C GLY A 667 -12.10 19.74 -21.76
N ASP A 668 -12.02 18.42 -21.95
CA ASP A 668 -13.08 17.60 -22.55
C ASP A 668 -14.16 17.24 -21.51
N ALA A 669 -14.97 18.23 -21.14
CA ALA A 669 -16.07 18.05 -20.19
C ALA A 669 -17.12 17.00 -20.62
N GLY A 670 -17.16 16.64 -21.91
CA GLY A 670 -18.13 15.69 -22.46
C GLY A 670 -17.72 14.22 -22.36
N TRP A 671 -16.45 13.91 -22.07
CA TRP A 671 -15.94 12.53 -22.13
C TRP A 671 -16.72 11.57 -21.24
N LEU A 672 -16.91 11.92 -19.96
CA LEU A 672 -17.61 11.07 -19.01
C LEU A 672 -19.08 10.87 -19.40
N ALA A 673 -19.74 11.90 -19.92
CA ALA A 673 -21.11 11.79 -20.43
C ALA A 673 -21.19 10.85 -21.63
N ARG A 674 -20.22 10.88 -22.55
CA ARG A 674 -20.16 9.92 -23.66
C ARG A 674 -19.98 8.49 -23.16
N ILE A 675 -19.07 8.26 -22.19
CA ILE A 675 -18.89 6.94 -21.56
C ILE A 675 -20.17 6.49 -20.86
N ALA A 676 -20.77 7.35 -20.05
CA ALA A 676 -21.99 7.06 -19.29
C ALA A 676 -23.16 6.66 -20.21
N ASN A 677 -23.22 7.22 -21.42
CA ASN A 677 -24.28 6.95 -22.37
C ASN A 677 -23.95 5.89 -23.43
N LEU A 678 -22.74 5.31 -23.42
CA LEU A 678 -22.47 4.07 -24.16
C LEU A 678 -23.36 2.93 -23.65
N GLN A 679 -23.91 2.13 -24.56
CA GLN A 679 -24.64 0.91 -24.18
C GLN A 679 -23.69 -0.04 -23.44
N VAL A 680 -24.18 -0.59 -22.33
CA VAL A 680 -23.46 -1.55 -21.48
C VAL A 680 -23.68 -2.96 -21.98
#